data_AF-V8BLE1-F1
#
_entry.id   AF-V8BLE1-F1
#
_cell.length_a   1.000
_cell.length_b   1.000
_cell.length_c   1.000
_cell.angle_alpha   90.00
_cell.angle_beta   90.00
_cell.angle_gamma   90.00
#
_symmetry.space_group_name_H-M   'P 1'
#
loop_
_entity.id
_entity.type
_entity.pdbx_description
1 polymer ?
#
loop_
_entity_poly.entity_id
_entity_poly.type
_entity_poly.pdbx_seq_one_letter_code
_entity_poly.pdbx_strand_id
1 'polypeptide(L)'
;MAGCTCENWSLQDLSSALQDMHKDNKRIVVPMFQRGKRWKKAQEQKFIDSLIKGYPVGTMLFYETYEDNKRTYILVDGLQRGNSIKKYMTNPTEFFYDDSISDEFCCSVLKLVHQSDEKELYTKIRGILTAFIKEQKTFKNLQYFSVAKQIADEFSAGFEPIEQLIEVIKIFFEERQDLYDRIASTIIPVIVYTGDENNLPEIFDRINSQGTPLDQYEVYAAAWPVKQKFAIKNADIVEHVVRKYDTFEEDDFKIHGYNREEMRTQKTVNAFEYLFGLSKYLVEKYDILAFNKNLAEDTVNPLAFELVNACLNDTDRIKTLYQNLYALDVNAFETALYKSIEFVRDSILVITKFKGNSRNANKIFHSKYQILSMISTTFKEMYAGVDFTQFSDTWQERRQKIARNLVQYYVYDIITNYWSEGGTGKIHSAAKPNRYMIEIPSRAWMVALDGFFERSMLRAEKKNIANPRSEEYVILNCIYLKTFTAMDQLSIDRFDVEHIAPKEQMRKLIEACDGDGLPISCIANLCYLPEYVNRSKGAKNFYQDKKYLQHIDLSEVESKYSFTESDDLEWMDMPYEKPEDFAVLREYYTDYCAKRFDKLKHLLCDSLEIKYEEIEPQETEVVQKVVVAKKSDDKPSKQVRFADKCIVRLAKVLNTDLVKVGRSSYRSTDGKRGYVITTSKMYTQGKREKYWFAYRTSPFDELSDCEEKYVVYGCKDENTLVVLPVPVIEEQLDRVNVSYDEDENISHWHMVFFRDTAGKMTWMLSRPNIEEIEINSFLV
;
A
#
# COMPACT_ATOMS: atom_id res chain seq x y z
N MET A 1 16.83 -39.69 34.63
CA MET A 1 17.25 -38.31 34.36
C MET A 1 17.67 -37.71 35.69
N ALA A 2 18.95 -37.42 35.89
CA ALA A 2 19.38 -36.72 37.11
C ALA A 2 18.70 -35.33 37.09
N GLY A 3 17.93 -35.01 38.14
CA GLY A 3 17.28 -33.71 38.28
C GLY A 3 15.86 -33.57 37.72
N CYS A 4 15.13 -34.65 37.41
CA CYS A 4 13.68 -34.58 37.14
C CYS A 4 12.88 -35.47 38.09
N THR A 5 11.84 -34.93 38.72
CA THR A 5 10.87 -35.67 39.54
C THR A 5 9.44 -35.48 39.01
N CYS A 6 8.56 -36.45 39.26
CA CYS A 6 7.14 -36.33 38.93
C CYS A 6 6.35 -35.98 40.18
N GLU A 7 5.52 -34.94 40.12
CA GLU A 7 4.55 -34.58 41.15
C GLU A 7 3.12 -34.71 40.58
N ASN A 8 2.16 -35.03 41.44
CA ASN A 8 0.74 -35.14 41.08
C ASN A 8 -0.01 -33.90 41.55
N TRP A 9 -0.70 -33.22 40.65
CA TRP A 9 -1.43 -31.98 40.94
C TRP A 9 -2.88 -32.12 40.49
N SER A 10 -3.83 -31.74 41.33
CA SER A 10 -5.20 -31.55 40.85
C SER A 10 -5.29 -30.27 40.00
N LEU A 11 -6.25 -30.19 39.08
CA LEU A 11 -6.46 -28.98 38.29
C LEU A 11 -6.83 -27.77 39.18
N GLN A 12 -7.53 -28.01 40.29
CA GLN A 12 -7.81 -26.99 41.30
C GLN A 12 -6.54 -26.48 41.99
N ASP A 13 -5.65 -27.39 42.42
CA ASP A 13 -4.39 -27.02 43.05
C ASP A 13 -3.51 -26.22 42.09
N LEU A 14 -3.46 -26.63 40.81
CA LEU A 14 -2.73 -25.92 39.76
C LEU A 14 -3.29 -24.50 39.53
N SER A 15 -4.61 -24.36 39.40
CA SER A 15 -5.25 -23.05 39.24
C SER A 15 -4.96 -22.13 40.42
N SER A 16 -5.08 -22.66 41.64
CA SER A 16 -4.86 -21.90 42.88
C SER A 16 -3.40 -21.46 43.01
N ALA A 17 -2.44 -22.31 42.63
CA ALA A 17 -1.02 -21.96 42.65
C ALA A 17 -0.61 -20.93 41.57
N LEU A 18 -1.39 -20.83 40.48
CA LEU A 18 -1.23 -19.80 39.46
C LEU A 18 -1.84 -18.44 39.87
N GLN A 19 -2.84 -18.43 40.77
CA GLN A 19 -3.59 -17.24 41.22
C GLN A 19 -3.13 -16.65 42.55
N ASP A 20 -2.03 -17.17 43.14
CA ASP A 20 -1.35 -16.63 44.33
C ASP A 20 -1.77 -17.23 45.71
N MET A 21 -1.48 -18.54 45.90
CA MET A 21 -1.64 -19.45 47.09
C MET A 21 -3.02 -20.15 47.21
N HIS A 22 -3.18 -21.45 47.51
CA HIS A 22 -2.44 -22.31 48.45
C HIS A 22 -2.76 -23.83 48.27
N LYS A 23 -1.71 -24.69 48.23
CA LYS A 23 -1.57 -25.95 48.99
C LYS A 23 -0.06 -26.16 49.18
N ASP A 24 0.38 -26.43 50.41
CA ASP A 24 1.79 -26.70 50.77
C ASP A 24 2.83 -25.56 50.58
N ASN A 25 2.44 -24.26 50.65
CA ASN A 25 3.37 -23.12 50.50
C ASN A 25 4.07 -23.01 49.12
N LYS A 26 3.50 -23.62 48.08
CA LYS A 26 4.04 -23.64 46.71
C LYS A 26 3.40 -22.54 45.86
N ARG A 27 4.22 -21.68 45.24
CA ARG A 27 3.81 -20.62 44.28
C ARG A 27 4.32 -20.94 42.89
N ILE A 28 3.52 -20.67 41.85
CA ILE A 28 3.97 -20.75 40.46
C ILE A 28 4.24 -19.33 39.93
N VAL A 29 5.38 -19.16 39.27
CA VAL A 29 5.80 -17.93 38.61
C VAL A 29 6.17 -18.21 37.16
N VAL A 30 6.20 -17.17 36.34
CA VAL A 30 6.53 -17.25 34.92
C VAL A 30 7.92 -16.65 34.68
N PRO A 31 8.79 -17.23 33.85
CA PRO A 31 10.12 -16.65 33.59
C PRO A 31 10.05 -15.36 32.75
N MET A 32 11.02 -14.45 32.91
CA MET A 32 11.08 -13.18 32.15
C MET A 32 11.21 -13.34 30.63
N PHE A 33 11.63 -14.52 30.15
CA PHE A 33 11.72 -14.86 28.74
C PHE A 33 10.45 -15.52 28.18
N GLN A 34 9.40 -15.64 28.99
CA GLN A 34 8.14 -16.21 28.56
C GLN A 34 7.46 -15.31 27.54
N ARG A 35 6.88 -15.93 26.50
CA ARG A 35 5.97 -15.25 25.57
C ARG A 35 4.56 -15.13 26.14
N GLY A 36 3.84 -14.08 25.78
CA GLY A 36 2.46 -13.90 26.20
C GLY A 36 1.50 -14.95 25.62
N LYS A 37 0.20 -14.71 25.78
CA LYS A 37 -0.82 -15.62 25.30
C LYS A 37 -0.76 -15.78 23.77
N ARG A 38 -0.76 -17.02 23.28
CA ARG A 38 -0.73 -17.35 21.83
C ARG A 38 -1.92 -18.20 21.38
N TRP A 39 -2.62 -18.87 22.30
CA TRP A 39 -3.83 -19.61 21.95
C TRP A 39 -4.98 -18.66 21.63
N LYS A 40 -5.56 -18.87 20.44
CA LYS A 40 -6.85 -18.26 20.08
C LYS A 40 -7.97 -18.90 20.91
N LYS A 41 -9.11 -18.20 21.05
CA LYS A 41 -10.27 -18.68 21.82
C LYS A 41 -10.67 -20.11 21.44
N ALA A 42 -10.68 -20.45 20.15
CA ALA A 42 -11.01 -21.80 19.69
C ALA A 42 -10.05 -22.90 20.18
N GLN A 43 -8.76 -22.60 20.37
CA GLN A 43 -7.79 -23.57 20.92
C GLN A 43 -8.01 -23.77 22.43
N GLU A 44 -8.27 -22.69 23.16
CA GLU A 44 -8.66 -22.77 24.58
C GLU A 44 -9.93 -23.62 24.74
N GLN A 45 -10.95 -23.38 23.91
CA GLN A 45 -12.22 -24.12 23.93
C GLN A 45 -12.02 -25.61 23.67
N LYS A 46 -11.23 -26.00 22.66
CA LYS A 46 -10.93 -27.41 22.36
C LYS A 46 -10.18 -28.10 23.51
N PHE A 47 -9.28 -27.38 24.18
CA PHE A 47 -8.57 -27.90 25.33
C PHE A 47 -9.53 -28.16 26.51
N ILE A 48 -10.43 -27.20 26.80
CA ILE A 48 -11.45 -27.41 27.85
C ILE A 48 -12.45 -28.51 27.48
N ASP A 49 -12.86 -28.61 26.22
CA ASP A 49 -13.69 -29.72 25.73
C ASP A 49 -13.02 -31.09 25.95
N SER A 50 -11.69 -31.16 25.80
CA SER A 50 -10.94 -32.38 26.10
C SER A 50 -11.02 -32.75 27.59
N LEU A 51 -10.96 -31.75 28.49
CA LEU A 51 -11.16 -31.97 29.93
C LEU A 51 -12.59 -32.42 30.25
N ILE A 52 -13.60 -31.80 29.63
CA ILE A 52 -15.01 -32.16 29.79
C ILE A 52 -15.27 -33.61 29.36
N LYS A 53 -14.63 -34.06 28.27
CA LYS A 53 -14.73 -35.43 27.75
C LYS A 53 -13.86 -36.45 28.48
N GLY A 54 -13.04 -36.03 29.44
CA GLY A 54 -12.12 -36.91 30.18
C GLY A 54 -10.95 -37.43 29.33
N TYR A 55 -10.56 -36.71 28.28
CA TYR A 55 -9.40 -37.07 27.46
C TYR A 55 -8.09 -36.71 28.17
N PRO A 56 -7.00 -37.48 27.91
CA PRO A 56 -5.70 -37.18 28.49
C PRO A 56 -5.17 -35.82 27.97
N VAL A 57 -4.59 -35.04 28.87
CA VAL A 57 -3.93 -33.77 28.56
C VAL A 57 -2.42 -33.87 28.82
N GLY A 58 -1.63 -33.07 28.11
CA GLY A 58 -0.17 -33.09 28.27
C GLY A 58 0.29 -32.66 29.67
N THR A 59 1.52 -33.05 30.04
CA THR A 59 2.18 -32.71 31.31
C THR A 59 2.55 -31.22 31.42
N MET A 60 2.63 -30.70 32.64
CA MET A 60 3.26 -29.40 32.91
C MET A 60 4.75 -29.61 33.20
N LEU A 61 5.60 -28.63 32.88
CA LEU A 61 7.01 -28.64 33.27
C LEU A 61 7.32 -27.42 34.14
N PHE A 62 7.77 -27.68 35.35
CA PHE A 62 8.23 -26.66 36.29
C PHE A 62 9.72 -26.77 36.54
N TYR A 63 10.34 -25.66 36.91
CA TYR A 63 11.64 -25.61 37.55
C TYR A 63 11.49 -25.22 39.01
N GLU A 64 12.09 -25.98 39.91
CA GLU A 64 12.08 -25.65 41.33
C GLU A 64 13.20 -24.68 41.70
N THR A 65 12.83 -23.62 42.40
CA THR A 65 13.75 -22.67 43.03
C THR A 65 13.25 -22.25 44.41
N TYR A 66 14.05 -21.46 45.13
CA TYR A 66 13.70 -20.91 46.44
C TYR A 66 13.82 -19.38 46.41
N GLU A 67 12.72 -18.69 46.66
CA GLU A 67 12.67 -17.23 46.84
C GLU A 67 12.20 -16.94 48.27
N ASP A 68 12.91 -16.07 49.01
CA ASP A 68 12.56 -15.72 50.40
C ASP A 68 12.32 -16.93 51.33
N ASN A 69 13.14 -17.97 51.19
CA ASN A 69 12.99 -19.28 51.87
C ASN A 69 11.68 -20.02 51.57
N LYS A 70 10.95 -19.66 50.51
CA LYS A 70 9.76 -20.35 50.03
C LYS A 70 10.04 -21.09 48.72
N ARG A 71 9.53 -22.33 48.65
CA ARG A 71 9.63 -23.18 47.46
C ARG A 71 8.75 -22.59 46.35
N THR A 72 9.37 -22.19 45.26
CA THR A 72 8.74 -21.52 44.12
C THR A 72 8.98 -22.33 42.85
N TYR A 73 7.97 -22.45 42.00
CA TYR A 73 8.05 -23.15 40.73
C TYR A 73 8.00 -22.16 39.56
N ILE A 74 9.02 -22.16 38.73
CA ILE A 74 9.01 -21.43 37.46
C ILE A 74 8.33 -22.31 36.40
N LEU A 75 7.28 -21.79 35.76
CA LEU A 75 6.55 -22.45 34.69
C LEU A 75 7.37 -22.43 33.39
N VAL A 76 7.98 -23.55 33.04
CA VAL A 76 8.81 -23.71 31.83
C VAL A 76 7.96 -24.12 30.63
N ASP A 77 7.01 -25.04 30.80
CA ASP A 77 6.05 -25.41 29.76
C ASP A 77 4.64 -25.59 30.34
N GLY A 78 3.65 -25.17 29.55
CA GLY A 78 2.24 -25.30 29.89
C GLY A 78 1.49 -24.00 30.09
N LEU A 79 2.07 -22.82 29.82
CA LEU A 79 1.40 -21.52 30.04
C LEU A 79 -0.02 -21.45 29.46
N GLN A 80 -0.21 -21.85 28.19
CA GLN A 80 -1.52 -21.76 27.54
C GLN A 80 -2.55 -22.72 28.16
N ARG A 81 -2.09 -23.90 28.61
CA ARG A 81 -2.91 -24.90 29.31
C ARG A 81 -3.25 -24.43 30.72
N GLY A 82 -2.25 -24.00 31.48
CA GLY A 82 -2.42 -23.41 32.81
C GLY A 82 -3.39 -22.22 32.80
N ASN A 83 -3.27 -21.32 31.80
CA ASN A 83 -4.21 -20.21 31.65
C ASN A 83 -5.64 -20.67 31.34
N SER A 84 -5.79 -21.68 30.47
CA SER A 84 -7.10 -22.24 30.15
C SER A 84 -7.75 -22.90 31.38
N ILE A 85 -6.98 -23.68 32.14
CA ILE A 85 -7.42 -24.31 33.40
C ILE A 85 -7.85 -23.22 34.38
N LYS A 86 -7.02 -22.20 34.60
CA LYS A 86 -7.32 -21.08 35.49
C LYS A 86 -8.63 -20.38 35.12
N LYS A 87 -8.83 -20.07 33.84
CA LYS A 87 -10.07 -19.45 33.34
C LYS A 87 -11.27 -20.34 33.59
N TYR A 88 -11.18 -21.62 33.30
CA TYR A 88 -12.26 -22.56 33.54
C TYR A 88 -12.57 -22.69 35.04
N MET A 89 -11.57 -22.71 35.92
CA MET A 89 -11.80 -22.78 37.36
C MET A 89 -12.44 -21.51 37.93
N THR A 90 -12.13 -20.35 37.36
CA THR A 90 -12.63 -19.04 37.80
C THR A 90 -14.01 -18.71 37.23
N ASN A 91 -14.26 -19.12 35.99
CA ASN A 91 -15.51 -18.84 35.28
C ASN A 91 -15.87 -20.01 34.34
N PRO A 92 -16.30 -21.17 34.88
CA PRO A 92 -16.61 -22.35 34.07
C PRO A 92 -17.79 -22.13 33.12
N THR A 93 -18.68 -21.17 33.40
CA THR A 93 -19.86 -20.91 32.58
C THR A 93 -19.52 -20.23 31.24
N GLU A 94 -18.36 -19.59 31.11
CA GLU A 94 -17.88 -19.05 29.83
C GLU A 94 -17.68 -20.16 28.78
N PHE A 95 -17.37 -21.38 29.23
CA PHE A 95 -17.15 -22.54 28.38
C PHE A 95 -18.43 -23.35 28.13
N PHE A 96 -19.60 -22.78 28.41
CA PHE A 96 -20.90 -23.38 28.17
C PHE A 96 -21.48 -22.94 26.81
N TYR A 97 -22.07 -23.89 26.07
CA TYR A 97 -22.65 -23.67 24.74
C TYR A 97 -24.02 -24.33 24.62
N ASP A 98 -24.83 -23.90 23.66
CA ASP A 98 -26.20 -24.41 23.45
C ASP A 98 -26.26 -25.93 23.27
N ASP A 99 -25.28 -26.50 22.55
CA ASP A 99 -25.14 -27.94 22.33
C ASP A 99 -24.80 -28.72 23.62
N SER A 100 -24.50 -28.02 24.71
CA SER A 100 -24.34 -28.63 26.03
C SER A 100 -25.68 -29.00 26.65
N ILE A 101 -26.81 -28.46 26.16
CA ILE A 101 -28.16 -28.76 26.63
C ILE A 101 -28.78 -29.83 25.73
N SER A 102 -29.07 -30.99 26.31
CA SER A 102 -29.55 -32.15 25.56
C SER A 102 -31.00 -31.98 25.06
N ASP A 103 -31.34 -32.70 23.98
CA ASP A 103 -32.71 -32.73 23.46
C ASP A 103 -33.68 -33.30 24.52
N GLU A 104 -33.25 -34.28 25.32
CA GLU A 104 -34.07 -34.87 26.39
C GLU A 104 -34.42 -33.85 27.47
N PHE A 105 -33.46 -33.00 27.85
CA PHE A 105 -33.72 -31.91 28.79
C PHE A 105 -34.74 -30.92 28.21
N CYS A 106 -34.57 -30.51 26.96
CA CYS A 106 -35.51 -29.59 26.30
C CYS A 106 -36.92 -30.19 26.20
N CYS A 107 -37.03 -31.48 25.85
CA CYS A 107 -38.29 -32.23 25.85
C CYS A 107 -38.94 -32.24 27.24
N SER A 108 -38.16 -32.41 28.31
CA SER A 108 -38.68 -32.37 29.69
C SER A 108 -39.27 -31.00 30.04
N VAL A 109 -38.62 -29.92 29.62
CA VAL A 109 -39.10 -28.54 29.82
C VAL A 109 -40.38 -28.28 29.03
N LEU A 110 -40.43 -28.66 27.74
CA LEU A 110 -41.63 -28.48 26.90
C LEU A 110 -42.85 -29.21 27.44
N LYS A 111 -42.67 -30.40 28.03
CA LYS A 111 -43.76 -31.13 28.70
C LYS A 111 -44.35 -30.35 29.87
N LEU A 112 -43.50 -29.69 30.67
CA LEU A 112 -43.93 -28.87 31.80
C LEU A 112 -44.69 -27.61 31.37
N VAL A 113 -44.31 -27.00 30.24
CA VAL A 113 -45.01 -25.83 29.69
C VAL A 113 -46.13 -26.18 28.70
N HIS A 114 -46.52 -27.46 28.63
CA HIS A 114 -47.62 -27.99 27.79
C HIS A 114 -47.48 -27.69 26.28
N GLN A 115 -46.26 -27.74 25.74
CA GLN A 115 -45.97 -27.50 24.33
C GLN A 115 -45.67 -28.81 23.56
N SER A 116 -45.81 -28.76 22.23
CA SER A 116 -45.44 -29.87 21.33
C SER A 116 -43.93 -30.10 21.31
N ASP A 117 -43.51 -31.35 21.11
CA ASP A 117 -42.10 -31.74 21.08
C ASP A 117 -41.45 -31.40 19.73
N GLU A 118 -41.21 -30.11 19.50
CA GLU A 118 -40.69 -29.57 18.25
C GLU A 118 -39.27 -29.02 18.42
N LYS A 119 -38.35 -29.43 17.54
CA LYS A 119 -36.94 -29.01 17.59
C LYS A 119 -36.73 -27.50 17.50
N GLU A 120 -37.63 -26.77 16.85
CA GLU A 120 -37.57 -25.31 16.78
C GLU A 120 -37.70 -24.67 18.18
N LEU A 121 -38.52 -25.26 19.05
CA LEU A 121 -38.75 -24.78 20.41
C LEU A 121 -37.56 -25.07 21.35
N TYR A 122 -36.78 -26.11 21.07
CA TYR A 122 -35.54 -26.37 21.81
C TYR A 122 -34.56 -25.20 21.69
N THR A 123 -34.51 -24.55 20.53
CA THR A 123 -33.63 -23.40 20.30
C THR A 123 -33.96 -22.24 21.24
N LYS A 124 -35.24 -22.02 21.54
CA LYS A 124 -35.67 -20.98 22.49
C LYS A 124 -35.26 -21.30 23.92
N ILE A 125 -35.48 -22.54 24.37
CA ILE A 125 -35.06 -23.01 25.70
C ILE A 125 -33.55 -22.88 25.86
N ARG A 126 -32.79 -23.35 24.86
CA ARG A 126 -31.32 -23.25 24.83
C ARG A 126 -30.86 -21.81 24.93
N GLY A 127 -31.44 -20.91 24.13
CA GLY A 127 -31.10 -19.49 24.15
C GLY A 127 -31.29 -18.85 25.52
N ILE A 128 -32.44 -19.08 26.17
CA ILE A 128 -32.75 -18.55 27.51
C ILE A 128 -31.76 -19.07 28.55
N LEU A 129 -31.56 -20.40 28.60
CA LEU A 129 -30.69 -21.01 29.61
C LEU A 129 -29.22 -20.67 29.41
N THR A 130 -28.72 -20.70 28.16
CA THR A 130 -27.33 -20.33 27.89
C THR A 130 -27.05 -18.89 28.26
N ALA A 131 -27.97 -17.96 27.98
CA ALA A 131 -27.84 -16.56 28.39
C ALA A 131 -27.76 -16.45 29.92
N PHE A 132 -28.69 -17.07 30.64
CA PHE A 132 -28.70 -17.10 32.09
C PHE A 132 -27.41 -17.70 32.69
N ILE A 133 -26.97 -18.87 32.19
CA ILE A 133 -25.77 -19.58 32.66
C ILE A 133 -24.52 -18.71 32.52
N LYS A 134 -24.36 -18.04 31.37
CA LYS A 134 -23.17 -17.21 31.10
C LYS A 134 -23.06 -16.00 32.04
N GLU A 135 -24.16 -15.56 32.65
CA GLU A 135 -24.16 -14.47 33.63
C GLU A 135 -23.67 -14.91 35.02
N GLN A 136 -23.82 -16.19 35.39
CA GLN A 136 -23.64 -16.63 36.78
C GLN A 136 -22.19 -16.81 37.23
N LYS A 137 -21.23 -16.93 36.29
CA LYS A 137 -19.80 -17.27 36.51
C LYS A 137 -19.51 -18.54 37.33
N THR A 138 -20.49 -19.17 37.96
CA THR A 138 -20.41 -20.40 38.77
C THR A 138 -21.67 -21.23 38.57
N PHE A 139 -21.62 -22.52 38.90
CA PHE A 139 -22.80 -23.39 38.95
C PHE A 139 -23.32 -23.61 40.39
N LYS A 140 -22.65 -23.09 41.42
CA LYS A 140 -23.04 -23.24 42.83
C LYS A 140 -24.01 -22.14 43.29
N ASN A 141 -24.95 -22.49 44.17
CA ASN A 141 -25.79 -21.56 44.96
C ASN A 141 -26.59 -20.54 44.12
N LEU A 142 -27.17 -20.97 43.01
CA LEU A 142 -27.91 -20.09 42.10
C LEU A 142 -29.42 -20.00 42.43
N GLN A 143 -30.04 -18.88 42.04
CA GLN A 143 -31.47 -18.63 42.15
C GLN A 143 -32.15 -18.91 40.80
N TYR A 144 -33.08 -19.87 40.76
CA TYR A 144 -33.67 -20.34 39.49
C TYR A 144 -35.02 -19.72 39.15
N PHE A 145 -35.64 -18.94 40.05
CA PHE A 145 -36.98 -18.40 39.85
C PHE A 145 -37.09 -17.50 38.61
N SER A 146 -36.11 -16.61 38.40
CA SER A 146 -36.13 -15.66 37.27
C SER A 146 -36.08 -16.38 35.93
N VAL A 147 -35.20 -17.36 35.77
CA VAL A 147 -35.07 -18.14 34.53
C VAL A 147 -36.23 -19.09 34.31
N ALA A 148 -36.76 -19.72 35.37
CA ALA A 148 -37.96 -20.54 35.29
C ALA A 148 -39.18 -19.72 34.85
N LYS A 149 -39.36 -18.52 35.42
CA LYS A 149 -40.40 -17.57 35.00
C LYS A 149 -40.22 -17.15 33.55
N GLN A 150 -39.01 -16.83 33.12
CA GLN A 150 -38.73 -16.42 31.74
C GLN A 150 -39.10 -17.53 30.74
N ILE A 151 -38.82 -18.79 31.06
CA ILE A 151 -39.23 -19.94 30.24
C ILE A 151 -40.77 -20.05 30.23
N ALA A 152 -41.44 -19.97 31.38
CA ALA A 152 -42.89 -20.06 31.45
C ALA A 152 -43.59 -18.93 30.66
N ASP A 153 -43.07 -17.70 30.73
CA ASP A 153 -43.56 -16.53 30.00
C ASP A 153 -43.35 -16.69 28.48
N GLU A 154 -42.19 -17.17 28.02
CA GLU A 154 -41.89 -17.41 26.60
C GLU A 154 -42.88 -18.38 25.94
N PHE A 155 -43.35 -19.39 26.69
CA PHE A 155 -44.30 -20.39 26.21
C PHE A 155 -45.75 -20.13 26.66
N SER A 156 -46.04 -18.96 27.26
CA SER A 156 -47.38 -18.58 27.73
C SER A 156 -48.03 -19.60 28.68
N ALA A 157 -47.23 -20.28 29.50
CA ALA A 157 -47.69 -21.39 30.35
C ALA A 157 -48.21 -20.96 31.74
N GLY A 158 -48.13 -19.66 32.07
CA GLY A 158 -48.58 -19.11 33.35
C GLY A 158 -47.65 -19.47 34.52
N PHE A 159 -48.13 -19.28 35.76
CA PHE A 159 -47.33 -19.50 36.97
C PHE A 159 -47.28 -20.97 37.44
N GLU A 160 -48.22 -21.80 36.98
CA GLU A 160 -48.39 -23.20 37.42
C GLU A 160 -47.13 -24.07 37.24
N PRO A 161 -46.38 -24.03 36.11
CA PRO A 161 -45.22 -24.90 35.93
C PRO A 161 -43.93 -24.38 36.59
N ILE A 162 -43.91 -23.18 37.18
CA ILE A 162 -42.66 -22.54 37.64
C ILE A 162 -41.95 -23.37 38.70
N GLU A 163 -42.67 -23.93 39.68
CA GLU A 163 -42.06 -24.76 40.72
C GLU A 163 -41.38 -26.02 40.14
N GLN A 164 -42.06 -26.69 39.20
CA GLN A 164 -41.53 -27.87 38.52
C GLN A 164 -40.36 -27.53 37.58
N LEU A 165 -40.42 -26.37 36.92
CA LEU A 165 -39.30 -25.85 36.12
C LEU A 165 -38.08 -25.56 36.99
N ILE A 166 -38.27 -24.98 38.19
CA ILE A 166 -37.19 -24.75 39.15
C ILE A 166 -36.52 -26.08 39.53
N GLU A 167 -37.30 -27.13 39.81
CA GLU A 167 -36.75 -28.44 40.14
C GLU A 167 -35.93 -29.05 39.00
N VAL A 168 -36.45 -29.04 37.76
CA VAL A 168 -35.75 -29.57 36.58
C VAL A 168 -34.46 -28.79 36.29
N ILE A 169 -34.53 -27.45 36.35
CA ILE A 169 -33.36 -26.59 36.17
C ILE A 169 -32.33 -26.84 37.27
N LYS A 170 -32.77 -26.98 38.52
CA LYS A 170 -31.88 -27.26 39.66
C LYS A 170 -31.09 -28.56 39.44
N ILE A 171 -31.76 -29.66 39.07
CA ILE A 171 -31.10 -30.94 38.79
C ILE A 171 -30.05 -30.77 37.68
N PHE A 172 -30.42 -30.06 36.60
CA PHE A 172 -29.49 -29.77 35.52
C PHE A 172 -28.23 -29.02 35.99
N PHE A 173 -28.38 -28.02 36.86
CA PHE A 173 -27.23 -27.30 37.43
C PHE A 173 -26.40 -28.14 38.40
N GLU A 174 -27.02 -29.02 39.18
CA GLU A 174 -26.34 -29.99 40.04
C GLU A 174 -25.43 -30.91 39.21
N GLU A 175 -25.91 -31.44 38.08
CA GLU A 175 -25.08 -32.25 37.16
C GLU A 175 -23.87 -31.49 36.61
N ARG A 176 -24.02 -30.19 36.31
CA ARG A 176 -22.91 -29.33 35.85
C ARG A 176 -21.93 -29.05 36.97
N GLN A 177 -22.43 -28.87 38.18
CA GLN A 177 -21.59 -28.70 39.34
C GLN A 177 -20.77 -29.96 39.63
N ASP A 178 -21.38 -31.13 39.55
CA ASP A 178 -20.69 -32.41 39.70
C ASP A 178 -19.63 -32.61 38.62
N LEU A 179 -19.92 -32.25 37.36
CA LEU A 179 -18.94 -32.28 36.29
C LEU A 179 -17.76 -31.35 36.57
N TYR A 180 -18.02 -30.11 37.01
CA TYR A 180 -16.97 -29.18 37.41
C TYR A 180 -16.11 -29.76 38.55
N ASP A 181 -16.72 -30.29 39.61
CA ASP A 181 -16.00 -30.83 40.76
C ASP A 181 -15.14 -32.05 40.35
N ARG A 182 -15.62 -32.89 39.43
CA ARG A 182 -14.81 -33.97 38.81
C ARG A 182 -13.59 -33.42 38.06
N ILE A 183 -13.78 -32.41 37.21
CA ILE A 183 -12.68 -31.80 36.45
C ILE A 183 -11.68 -31.14 37.41
N ALA A 184 -12.16 -30.37 38.39
CA ALA A 184 -11.33 -29.71 39.41
C ALA A 184 -10.47 -30.72 40.19
N SER A 185 -11.02 -31.90 40.52
CA SER A 185 -10.32 -32.98 41.21
C SER A 185 -9.40 -33.84 40.31
N THR A 186 -9.42 -33.63 38.99
CA THR A 186 -8.63 -34.45 38.06
C THR A 186 -7.13 -34.24 38.30
N ILE A 187 -6.41 -35.34 38.49
CA ILE A 187 -4.97 -35.34 38.76
C ILE A 187 -4.20 -35.39 37.44
N ILE A 188 -3.26 -34.47 37.25
CA ILE A 188 -2.32 -34.48 36.14
C ILE A 188 -0.87 -34.64 36.65
N PRO A 189 -0.02 -35.36 35.89
CA PRO A 189 1.41 -35.42 36.17
C PRO A 189 2.10 -34.09 35.81
N VAL A 190 2.91 -33.60 36.74
CA VAL A 190 3.78 -32.42 36.60
C VAL A 190 5.23 -32.88 36.70
N ILE A 191 6.04 -32.53 35.70
CA ILE A 191 7.47 -32.77 35.72
C ILE A 191 8.14 -31.58 36.40
N VAL A 192 8.96 -31.84 37.41
CA VAL A 192 9.74 -30.82 38.14
C VAL A 192 11.22 -31.04 37.83
N TYR A 193 11.85 -30.04 37.23
CA TYR A 193 13.27 -29.97 36.97
C TYR A 193 13.99 -29.27 38.14
N THR A 194 15.08 -29.86 38.63
CA THR A 194 15.92 -29.36 39.74
C THR A 194 17.39 -29.23 39.37
N GLY A 195 17.70 -29.27 38.06
CA GLY A 195 19.07 -29.11 37.57
C GLY A 195 19.53 -27.65 37.52
N ASP A 196 20.59 -27.38 36.75
CA ASP A 196 21.13 -26.02 36.60
C ASP A 196 20.11 -25.09 35.91
N GLU A 197 19.82 -23.95 36.56
CA GLU A 197 18.96 -22.88 36.05
C GLU A 197 19.42 -22.37 34.68
N ASN A 198 20.73 -22.40 34.39
CA ASN A 198 21.30 -21.96 33.12
C ASN A 198 20.81 -22.80 31.92
N ASN A 199 20.27 -24.00 32.16
CA ASN A 199 19.70 -24.84 31.11
C ASN A 199 18.25 -24.48 30.77
N LEU A 200 17.56 -23.66 31.57
CA LEU A 200 16.13 -23.35 31.36
C LEU A 200 15.83 -22.75 29.99
N PRO A 201 16.62 -21.80 29.46
CA PRO A 201 16.45 -21.33 28.09
C PRO A 201 16.45 -22.41 27.02
N GLU A 202 17.41 -23.34 27.11
CA GLU A 202 17.57 -24.41 26.12
C GLU A 202 16.45 -25.45 26.24
N ILE A 203 16.06 -25.78 27.47
CA ILE A 203 14.90 -26.65 27.74
C ILE A 203 13.63 -26.03 27.18
N PHE A 204 13.42 -24.73 27.40
CA PHE A 204 12.28 -23.98 26.90
C PHE A 204 12.20 -24.01 25.37
N ASP A 205 13.31 -23.71 24.69
CA ASP A 205 13.40 -23.72 23.23
C ASP A 205 13.10 -25.12 22.65
N ARG A 206 13.76 -26.17 23.18
CA ARG A 206 13.62 -27.55 22.70
C ARG A 206 12.21 -28.13 22.89
N ILE A 207 11.50 -27.75 23.95
CA ILE A 207 10.15 -28.25 24.21
C ILE A 207 9.12 -27.54 23.31
N ASN A 208 9.30 -26.24 23.10
CA ASN A 208 8.37 -25.44 22.30
C ASN A 208 8.61 -25.57 20.78
N SER A 209 9.69 -26.22 20.33
CA SER A 209 10.01 -26.38 18.91
C SER A 209 9.06 -27.35 18.16
N GLN A 210 8.39 -28.27 18.85
CA GLN A 210 7.47 -29.26 18.25
C GLN A 210 5.98 -28.86 18.35
N GLY A 211 5.66 -27.89 19.21
CA GLY A 211 4.30 -27.39 19.45
C GLY A 211 3.92 -26.21 18.55
N THR A 212 3.35 -25.15 19.12
CA THR A 212 3.31 -23.84 18.43
C THR A 212 4.74 -23.27 18.48
N PRO A 213 5.48 -23.21 17.36
CA PRO A 213 6.90 -22.87 17.40
C PRO A 213 7.13 -21.49 18.02
N LEU A 214 8.28 -21.33 18.69
CA LEU A 214 8.78 -20.00 19.06
C LEU A 214 9.20 -19.27 17.79
N ASP A 215 8.92 -17.97 17.72
CA ASP A 215 9.58 -17.16 16.72
C ASP A 215 11.05 -16.91 17.09
N GLN A 216 11.85 -16.45 16.14
CA GLN A 216 13.29 -16.26 16.32
C GLN A 216 13.63 -15.27 17.46
N TYR A 217 12.77 -14.28 17.74
CA TYR A 217 12.97 -13.32 18.81
C TYR A 217 12.55 -13.89 20.17
N GLU A 218 11.51 -14.73 20.21
CA GLU A 218 11.15 -15.51 21.41
C GLU A 218 12.29 -16.48 21.80
N VAL A 219 12.99 -17.07 20.82
CA VAL A 219 14.21 -17.86 21.07
C VAL A 219 15.33 -16.98 21.65
N TYR A 220 15.52 -15.75 21.16
CA TYR A 220 16.51 -14.83 21.72
C TYR A 220 16.18 -14.37 23.14
N ALA A 221 14.89 -14.14 23.43
CA ALA A 221 14.45 -13.80 24.78
C ALA A 221 14.89 -14.85 25.80
N ALA A 222 14.78 -16.14 25.42
CA ALA A 222 15.23 -17.24 26.25
C ALA A 222 16.76 -17.37 26.27
N ALA A 223 17.39 -17.45 25.10
CA ALA A 223 18.79 -17.86 24.96
C ALA A 223 19.82 -16.79 25.37
N TRP A 224 19.46 -15.51 25.41
CA TRP A 224 20.40 -14.44 25.75
C TRP A 224 20.61 -14.32 27.27
N PRO A 225 21.77 -13.83 27.74
CA PRO A 225 22.06 -13.75 29.18
C PRO A 225 21.11 -12.80 29.93
N VAL A 226 20.09 -13.36 30.61
CA VAL A 226 19.05 -12.61 31.33
C VAL A 226 19.58 -11.91 32.59
N LYS A 227 20.57 -12.51 33.25
CA LYS A 227 21.19 -11.99 34.49
C LYS A 227 22.22 -10.88 34.24
N GLN A 228 22.72 -10.75 33.00
CA GLN A 228 23.68 -9.71 32.64
C GLN A 228 22.92 -8.45 32.25
N LYS A 229 23.00 -7.41 33.09
CA LYS A 229 22.26 -6.16 32.89
C LYS A 229 23.21 -4.96 32.80
N PHE A 230 22.77 -3.92 32.09
CA PHE A 230 23.45 -2.61 32.04
C PHE A 230 22.44 -1.49 32.24
N ALA A 231 22.92 -0.33 32.70
CA ALA A 231 22.09 0.84 32.96
C ALA A 231 21.84 1.66 31.67
N ILE A 232 20.59 2.08 31.47
CA ILE A 232 20.18 2.99 30.39
C ILE A 232 19.60 4.30 30.94
N LYS A 233 19.83 5.40 30.23
CA LYS A 233 19.34 6.73 30.63
C LYS A 233 17.88 6.96 30.25
N ASN A 234 17.46 6.42 29.11
CA ASN A 234 16.15 6.66 28.52
C ASN A 234 15.05 5.86 29.25
N ALA A 235 14.19 6.59 29.96
CA ALA A 235 13.11 6.00 30.74
C ALA A 235 11.96 5.45 29.87
N ASP A 236 11.75 5.99 28.67
CA ASP A 236 10.66 5.56 27.78
C ASP A 236 10.92 4.12 27.27
N ILE A 237 12.19 3.77 27.03
CA ILE A 237 12.60 2.40 26.69
C ILE A 237 12.26 1.44 27.84
N VAL A 238 12.56 1.84 29.08
CA VAL A 238 12.24 1.04 30.27
C VAL A 238 10.73 0.87 30.41
N GLU A 239 9.95 1.92 30.15
CA GLU A 239 8.49 1.85 30.27
C GLU A 239 7.87 0.86 29.27
N HIS A 240 8.40 0.75 28.04
CA HIS A 240 7.95 -0.30 27.12
C HIS A 240 8.27 -1.72 27.61
N VAL A 241 9.42 -1.91 28.28
CA VAL A 241 9.77 -3.20 28.89
C VAL A 241 8.86 -3.51 30.08
N VAL A 242 8.56 -2.51 30.92
CA VAL A 242 7.62 -2.63 32.03
C VAL A 242 6.24 -3.03 31.52
N ARG A 243 5.69 -2.34 30.53
CA ARG A 243 4.37 -2.67 29.94
C ARG A 243 4.30 -4.09 29.40
N LYS A 244 5.37 -4.59 28.74
CA LYS A 244 5.45 -6.00 28.33
C LYS A 244 5.21 -6.94 29.50
N TYR A 245 5.86 -6.70 30.64
CA TYR A 245 5.71 -7.54 31.81
C TYR A 245 4.37 -7.35 32.53
N ASP A 246 3.85 -6.12 32.54
CA ASP A 246 2.55 -5.79 33.12
C ASP A 246 1.40 -6.56 32.47
N THR A 247 1.47 -6.86 31.16
CA THR A 247 0.46 -7.72 30.50
C THR A 247 0.32 -9.11 31.13
N PHE A 248 1.37 -9.64 31.77
CA PHE A 248 1.27 -10.91 32.49
C PHE A 248 0.63 -10.72 33.86
N GLU A 249 0.88 -9.59 34.52
CA GLU A 249 0.22 -9.25 35.79
C GLU A 249 -1.28 -9.00 35.60
N GLU A 250 -1.69 -8.39 34.47
CA GLU A 250 -3.11 -8.26 34.09
C GLU A 250 -3.80 -9.62 33.90
N ASP A 251 -3.04 -10.63 33.50
CA ASP A 251 -3.48 -12.02 33.45
C ASP A 251 -3.26 -12.74 34.80
N ASP A 252 -3.13 -12.05 35.93
CA ASP A 252 -2.88 -12.62 37.28
C ASP A 252 -1.63 -13.51 37.38
N PHE A 253 -0.65 -13.39 36.47
CA PHE A 253 0.61 -14.12 36.56
C PHE A 253 1.67 -13.28 37.25
N LYS A 254 2.44 -13.91 38.13
CA LYS A 254 3.66 -13.33 38.69
C LYS A 254 4.88 -13.72 37.87
N ILE A 255 5.72 -12.74 37.53
CA ILE A 255 6.97 -12.98 36.81
C ILE A 255 8.13 -13.16 37.81
N HIS A 256 8.95 -14.18 37.60
CA HIS A 256 10.14 -14.48 38.40
C HIS A 256 11.23 -13.43 38.14
N GLY A 257 11.78 -12.84 39.21
CA GLY A 257 12.87 -11.86 39.11
C GLY A 257 12.47 -10.50 38.51
N TYR A 258 11.16 -10.22 38.40
CA TYR A 258 10.64 -8.93 37.95
C TYR A 258 10.06 -8.15 39.14
N ASN A 259 10.47 -6.87 39.24
CA ASN A 259 9.86 -5.89 40.12
C ASN A 259 9.74 -4.57 39.35
N ARG A 260 8.49 -4.11 39.15
CA ARG A 260 8.17 -2.91 38.36
C ARG A 260 8.90 -1.66 38.89
N GLU A 261 8.82 -1.42 40.20
CA GLU A 261 9.38 -0.21 40.82
C GLU A 261 10.91 -0.24 40.84
N GLU A 262 11.49 -1.42 41.08
CA GLU A 262 12.94 -1.62 40.99
C GLU A 262 13.44 -1.37 39.57
N MET A 263 12.77 -1.91 38.55
CA MET A 263 13.15 -1.74 37.14
C MET A 263 13.08 -0.25 36.73
N ARG A 264 12.04 0.47 37.15
CA ARG A 264 11.89 1.93 36.91
C ARG A 264 12.97 2.75 37.61
N THR A 265 13.34 2.37 38.84
CA THR A 265 14.32 3.10 39.66
C THR A 265 15.75 2.84 39.20
N GLN A 266 16.12 1.57 39.03
CA GLN A 266 17.46 1.14 38.65
C GLN A 266 17.75 1.41 37.16
N LYS A 267 16.73 1.37 36.30
CA LYS A 267 16.84 1.51 34.84
C LYS A 267 17.89 0.57 34.23
N THR A 268 18.00 -0.63 34.80
CA THR A 268 18.91 -1.67 34.33
C THR A 268 18.13 -2.71 33.53
N VAL A 269 18.60 -3.00 32.32
CA VAL A 269 17.98 -3.95 31.39
C VAL A 269 19.03 -4.92 30.86
N ASN A 270 18.61 -6.12 30.44
CA ASN A 270 19.44 -7.01 29.64
C ASN A 270 19.39 -6.62 28.14
N ALA A 271 20.25 -7.22 27.32
CA ALA A 271 20.34 -6.91 25.89
C ALA A 271 19.02 -7.12 25.12
N PHE A 272 18.22 -8.13 25.49
CA PHE A 272 16.94 -8.40 24.84
C PHE A 272 15.90 -7.33 25.21
N GLU A 273 15.76 -7.05 26.50
CA GLU A 273 14.88 -6.00 27.04
C GLU A 273 15.20 -4.64 26.41
N TYR A 274 16.49 -4.30 26.30
CA TYR A 274 16.93 -3.07 25.64
C TYR A 274 16.43 -2.98 24.19
N LEU A 275 16.70 -3.99 23.36
CA LEU A 275 16.28 -3.99 21.95
C LEU A 275 14.76 -4.04 21.79
N PHE A 276 14.07 -4.73 22.69
CA PHE A 276 12.62 -4.77 22.74
C PHE A 276 12.04 -3.37 22.99
N GLY A 277 12.46 -2.71 24.07
CA GLY A 277 11.99 -1.37 24.42
C GLY A 277 12.41 -0.32 23.39
N LEU A 278 13.64 -0.41 22.88
CA LEU A 278 14.15 0.48 21.83
C LEU A 278 13.33 0.36 20.54
N SER A 279 12.92 -0.86 20.16
CA SER A 279 12.08 -1.05 18.96
C SER A 279 10.75 -0.32 19.06
N LYS A 280 10.06 -0.46 20.20
CA LYS A 280 8.77 0.21 20.46
C LYS A 280 8.96 1.73 20.50
N TYR A 281 9.98 2.21 21.22
CA TYR A 281 10.30 3.62 21.33
C TYR A 281 10.58 4.27 19.97
N LEU A 282 11.42 3.65 19.12
CA LEU A 282 11.76 4.19 17.80
C LEU A 282 10.55 4.30 16.87
N VAL A 283 9.67 3.29 16.91
CA VAL A 283 8.44 3.21 16.11
C VAL A 283 7.42 4.28 16.53
N GLU A 284 7.38 4.63 17.81
CA GLU A 284 6.53 5.70 18.32
C GLU A 284 7.11 7.09 18.06
N LYS A 285 8.43 7.26 18.21
CA LYS A 285 9.12 8.54 18.09
C LYS A 285 9.31 9.02 16.66
N TYR A 286 9.60 8.11 15.71
CA TYR A 286 9.95 8.46 14.34
C TYR A 286 8.94 7.90 13.34
N ASP A 287 8.19 8.78 12.67
CA ASP A 287 7.20 8.39 11.65
C ASP A 287 7.81 7.54 10.52
N ILE A 288 9.06 7.84 10.12
CA ILE A 288 9.80 7.08 9.10
C ILE A 288 10.17 5.65 9.56
N LEU A 289 9.97 5.32 10.84
CA LEU A 289 10.20 4.00 11.41
C LEU A 289 8.92 3.37 11.96
N ALA A 290 7.73 3.94 11.69
CA ALA A 290 6.46 3.49 12.28
C ALA A 290 5.91 2.17 11.70
N PHE A 291 6.77 1.19 11.43
CA PHE A 291 6.42 -0.15 10.98
C PHE A 291 5.90 -1.00 12.13
N ASN A 292 4.80 -1.71 11.89
CA ASN A 292 4.16 -2.58 12.89
C ASN A 292 3.88 -1.86 14.22
N LYS A 293 3.45 -0.59 14.14
CA LYS A 293 3.17 0.27 15.31
C LYS A 293 2.08 -0.31 16.24
N ASN A 294 1.09 -0.99 15.67
CA ASN A 294 -0.06 -1.50 16.41
C ASN A 294 0.12 -2.94 16.95
N LEU A 295 1.35 -3.42 17.09
CA LEU A 295 1.61 -4.71 17.75
C LEU A 295 1.28 -4.62 19.24
N ALA A 296 0.72 -5.70 19.79
CA ALA A 296 0.45 -5.81 21.22
C ALA A 296 1.69 -5.51 22.08
N GLU A 297 1.46 -5.07 23.31
CA GLU A 297 2.52 -4.58 24.21
C GLU A 297 3.54 -5.66 24.56
N ASP A 298 3.15 -6.93 24.59
CA ASP A 298 4.00 -8.09 24.86
C ASP A 298 4.76 -8.62 23.61
N THR A 299 4.40 -8.10 22.43
CA THR A 299 4.83 -8.65 21.14
C THR A 299 6.05 -7.91 20.60
N VAL A 300 7.08 -8.68 20.23
CA VAL A 300 8.35 -8.14 19.72
C VAL A 300 8.12 -7.40 18.39
N ASN A 301 8.63 -6.18 18.31
CA ASN A 301 8.84 -5.51 17.03
C ASN A 301 10.30 -5.75 16.59
N PRO A 302 10.55 -6.38 15.42
CA PRO A 302 11.90 -6.67 14.92
C PRO A 302 12.81 -5.45 14.68
N LEU A 303 12.25 -4.23 14.63
CA LEU A 303 12.90 -3.07 14.03
C LEU A 303 14.27 -2.73 14.64
N ALA A 304 14.40 -2.61 15.96
CA ALA A 304 15.69 -2.26 16.55
C ALA A 304 16.67 -3.44 16.54
N PHE A 305 16.18 -4.69 16.63
CA PHE A 305 17.05 -5.86 16.49
C PHE A 305 17.76 -5.86 15.13
N GLU A 306 17.01 -5.62 14.05
CA GLU A 306 17.54 -5.55 12.69
C GLU A 306 18.43 -4.30 12.49
N LEU A 307 17.98 -3.13 12.95
CA LEU A 307 18.71 -1.87 12.77
C LEU A 307 20.03 -1.83 13.55
N VAL A 308 19.99 -2.20 14.83
CA VAL A 308 21.19 -2.22 15.68
C VAL A 308 22.18 -3.27 15.19
N ASN A 309 21.69 -4.43 14.73
CA ASN A 309 22.54 -5.41 14.07
C ASN A 309 23.19 -4.84 12.80
N ALA A 310 22.43 -4.13 11.96
CA ALA A 310 22.98 -3.52 10.76
C ALA A 310 24.02 -2.42 11.05
N CYS A 311 23.87 -1.70 12.16
CA CYS A 311 24.83 -0.69 12.60
C CYS A 311 26.13 -1.31 13.13
N LEU A 312 26.03 -2.36 13.96
CA LEU A 312 27.16 -2.93 14.69
C LEU A 312 27.85 -4.11 13.97
N ASN A 313 27.14 -4.82 13.10
CA ASN A 313 27.62 -6.04 12.45
C ASN A 313 27.57 -5.95 10.92
N ASP A 314 28.34 -6.83 10.30
CA ASP A 314 28.41 -6.96 8.84
C ASP A 314 27.64 -8.16 8.29
N THR A 315 26.93 -8.88 9.18
CA THR A 315 26.10 -10.03 8.83
C THR A 315 24.72 -9.84 9.44
N ASP A 316 23.71 -10.43 8.81
CA ASP A 316 22.32 -10.44 9.27
C ASP A 316 22.06 -11.39 10.45
N ARG A 317 23.10 -12.03 11.00
CA ARG A 317 23.02 -12.96 12.11
C ARG A 317 22.87 -12.22 13.44
N ILE A 318 21.63 -12.08 13.91
CA ILE A 318 21.30 -11.41 15.18
C ILE A 318 21.70 -12.24 16.41
N LYS A 319 21.88 -13.57 16.27
CA LYS A 319 22.10 -14.50 17.41
C LYS A 319 23.17 -14.04 18.41
N THR A 320 24.23 -13.38 17.96
CA THR A 320 25.35 -12.91 18.78
C THR A 320 25.35 -11.41 19.08
N LEU A 321 24.31 -10.67 18.68
CA LEU A 321 24.25 -9.21 18.82
C LEU A 321 24.39 -8.74 20.28
N TYR A 322 23.87 -9.52 21.23
CA TYR A 322 23.98 -9.21 22.67
C TYR A 322 25.43 -9.03 23.13
N GLN A 323 26.39 -9.73 22.51
CA GLN A 323 27.81 -9.65 22.87
C GLN A 323 28.36 -8.25 22.59
N ASN A 324 27.96 -7.64 21.47
CA ASN A 324 28.36 -6.29 21.13
C ASN A 324 27.75 -5.28 22.10
N LEU A 325 26.47 -5.44 22.44
CA LEU A 325 25.77 -4.55 23.38
C LEU A 325 26.42 -4.54 24.77
N TYR A 326 26.88 -5.69 25.26
CA TYR A 326 27.60 -5.77 26.53
C TYR A 326 29.04 -5.24 26.47
N ALA A 327 29.62 -5.08 25.28
CA ALA A 327 30.99 -4.61 25.10
C ALA A 327 31.09 -3.08 24.88
N LEU A 328 29.97 -2.38 24.66
CA LEU A 328 29.94 -0.95 24.31
C LEU A 328 29.21 -0.10 25.36
N ASP A 329 29.43 1.22 25.35
CA ASP A 329 28.58 2.16 26.09
C ASP A 329 27.25 2.34 25.35
N VAL A 330 26.21 1.69 25.86
CA VAL A 330 24.88 1.66 25.25
C VAL A 330 24.26 3.05 25.18
N ASN A 331 24.55 3.94 26.14
CA ASN A 331 23.98 5.28 26.15
C ASN A 331 24.64 6.19 25.09
N ALA A 332 25.95 6.04 24.89
CA ALA A 332 26.66 6.71 23.80
C ALA A 332 26.17 6.18 22.44
N PHE A 333 26.06 4.86 22.29
CA PHE A 333 25.51 4.22 21.09
C PHE A 333 24.09 4.68 20.77
N GLU A 334 23.20 4.71 21.76
CA GLU A 334 21.82 5.16 21.58
C GLU A 334 21.74 6.59 21.05
N THR A 335 22.55 7.48 21.62
CA THR A 335 22.65 8.88 21.16
C THR A 335 23.14 8.96 19.72
N ALA A 336 24.14 8.14 19.37
CA ALA A 336 24.69 8.06 18.03
C ALA A 336 23.68 7.52 17.01
N LEU A 337 22.88 6.52 17.40
CA LEU A 337 21.80 5.97 16.61
C LEU A 337 20.73 7.03 16.32
N TYR A 338 20.30 7.80 17.34
CA TYR A 338 19.33 8.87 17.15
C TYR A 338 19.83 9.95 16.20
N LYS A 339 21.07 10.41 16.35
CA LYS A 339 21.68 11.37 15.40
C LYS A 339 21.68 10.85 13.96
N SER A 340 21.92 9.56 13.77
CA SER A 340 21.91 8.93 12.44
C SER A 340 20.49 8.86 11.86
N ILE A 341 19.50 8.51 12.68
CA ILE A 341 18.09 8.51 12.29
C ILE A 341 17.63 9.92 11.91
N GLU A 342 17.95 10.92 12.75
CA GLU A 342 17.60 12.31 12.52
C GLU A 342 18.24 12.84 11.22
N PHE A 343 19.51 12.56 10.99
CA PHE A 343 20.19 12.95 9.75
C PHE A 343 19.50 12.38 8.50
N VAL A 344 19.17 11.08 8.51
CA VAL A 344 18.47 10.44 7.37
C VAL A 344 17.07 11.00 7.22
N ARG A 345 16.31 11.13 8.32
CA ARG A 345 14.97 11.72 8.34
C ARG A 345 14.96 13.10 7.73
N ASP A 346 15.87 13.96 8.18
CA ASP A 346 15.93 15.36 7.77
C ASP A 346 16.34 15.47 6.29
N SER A 347 17.22 14.58 5.82
CA SER A 347 17.59 14.52 4.40
C SER A 347 16.38 14.22 3.50
N ILE A 348 15.52 13.26 3.88
CA ILE A 348 14.37 12.84 3.06
C ILE A 348 13.06 13.56 3.40
N LEU A 349 13.09 14.51 4.35
CA LEU A 349 11.90 15.21 4.86
C LEU A 349 11.18 15.95 3.73
N VAL A 350 11.95 16.54 2.81
CA VAL A 350 11.46 17.31 1.66
C VAL A 350 10.51 16.50 0.77
N ILE A 351 10.68 15.17 0.71
CA ILE A 351 9.78 14.26 -0.03
C ILE A 351 8.71 13.66 0.89
N THR A 352 9.10 13.21 2.08
CA THR A 352 8.21 12.42 2.97
C THR A 352 7.12 13.25 3.62
N LYS A 353 7.37 14.54 3.88
CA LYS A 353 6.41 15.48 4.47
C LYS A 353 5.89 16.51 3.46
N PHE A 354 6.17 16.32 2.16
CA PHE A 354 5.59 17.16 1.10
C PHE A 354 4.07 17.11 1.15
N LYS A 355 3.43 18.27 1.19
CA LYS A 355 1.98 18.40 1.32
C LYS A 355 1.28 18.23 -0.03
N GLY A 356 1.30 17.02 -0.57
CA GLY A 356 0.66 16.68 -1.84
C GLY A 356 -0.75 16.10 -1.72
N ASN A 357 -1.03 15.35 -0.63
CA ASN A 357 -2.37 14.84 -0.34
C ASN A 357 -2.62 14.84 1.17
N SER A 358 -3.47 15.77 1.61
CA SER A 358 -3.71 16.09 3.03
C SER A 358 -4.45 15.00 3.83
N ARG A 359 -5.02 14.00 3.17
CA ARG A 359 -5.83 12.96 3.84
C ARG A 359 -4.99 11.87 4.52
N ASN A 360 -3.68 11.86 4.29
CA ASN A 360 -2.77 10.80 4.76
C ASN A 360 -1.46 11.37 5.37
N ALA A 361 -1.57 12.23 6.39
CA ALA A 361 -0.42 12.92 7.02
C ALA A 361 0.71 12.01 7.54
N ASN A 362 0.46 10.70 7.67
CA ASN A 362 1.39 9.70 8.20
C ASN A 362 1.68 8.54 7.23
N LYS A 363 1.50 8.73 5.91
CA LYS A 363 1.80 7.68 4.94
C LYS A 363 3.31 7.47 4.79
N ILE A 364 3.74 6.23 5.07
CA ILE A 364 5.10 5.78 4.77
C ILE A 364 5.14 5.34 3.30
N PHE A 365 6.07 5.92 2.52
CA PHE A 365 6.24 5.57 1.10
C PHE A 365 7.33 4.51 0.87
N HIS A 366 8.30 4.42 1.77
CA HIS A 366 9.45 3.53 1.67
C HIS A 366 9.20 2.17 2.33
N SER A 367 10.03 1.19 1.99
CA SER A 367 10.03 -0.09 2.69
C SER A 367 10.85 0.00 4.00
N LYS A 368 10.61 -0.94 4.93
CA LYS A 368 11.40 -1.08 6.16
C LYS A 368 12.90 -1.21 5.83
N TYR A 369 13.25 -2.11 4.91
CA TYR A 369 14.67 -2.39 4.61
C TYR A 369 15.39 -1.22 3.93
N GLN A 370 14.67 -0.43 3.13
CA GLN A 370 15.23 0.80 2.54
C GLN A 370 15.66 1.78 3.62
N ILE A 371 14.78 2.11 4.57
CA ILE A 371 15.13 3.12 5.57
C ILE A 371 16.15 2.60 6.58
N LEU A 372 16.09 1.31 6.95
CA LEU A 372 17.09 0.71 7.84
C LEU A 372 18.48 0.67 7.22
N SER A 373 18.59 0.43 5.91
CA SER A 373 19.88 0.48 5.21
C SER A 373 20.44 1.88 5.09
N MET A 374 19.59 2.88 4.80
CA MET A 374 19.99 4.30 4.83
C MET A 374 20.54 4.69 6.20
N ILE A 375 19.84 4.35 7.29
CA ILE A 375 20.25 4.69 8.66
C ILE A 375 21.53 3.96 9.05
N SER A 376 21.58 2.63 8.90
CA SER A 376 22.74 1.85 9.34
C SER A 376 24.01 2.16 8.55
N THR A 377 23.88 2.42 7.24
CA THR A 377 25.03 2.81 6.42
C THR A 377 25.51 4.22 6.77
N THR A 378 24.59 5.15 7.02
CA THR A 378 24.94 6.50 7.51
C THR A 378 25.61 6.41 8.89
N PHE A 379 25.09 5.59 9.80
CA PHE A 379 25.70 5.36 11.11
C PHE A 379 27.15 4.90 10.99
N LYS A 380 27.44 3.95 10.10
CA LYS A 380 28.80 3.44 9.84
C LYS A 380 29.74 4.47 9.20
N GLU A 381 29.22 5.51 8.56
CA GLU A 381 30.03 6.66 8.11
C GLU A 381 30.24 7.71 9.21
N MET A 382 29.21 7.91 10.03
CA MET A 382 29.25 8.87 11.14
C MET A 382 30.20 8.43 12.24
N TYR A 383 30.31 7.13 12.50
CA TYR A 383 31.06 6.59 13.63
C TYR A 383 31.97 5.44 13.19
N ALA A 384 33.19 5.41 13.73
CA ALA A 384 34.17 4.36 13.46
C ALA A 384 34.59 3.67 14.77
N GLY A 385 34.71 2.34 14.72
CA GLY A 385 35.10 1.55 15.90
C GLY A 385 33.98 1.41 16.93
N VAL A 386 34.34 1.52 18.22
CA VAL A 386 33.43 1.27 19.36
C VAL A 386 33.17 2.52 20.23
N ASP A 387 33.83 3.64 19.94
CA ASP A 387 33.56 4.92 20.61
C ASP A 387 32.53 5.71 19.80
N PHE A 388 31.31 5.79 20.33
CA PHE A 388 30.19 6.48 19.69
C PHE A 388 30.00 7.92 20.19
N THR A 389 30.94 8.45 20.97
CA THR A 389 30.88 9.83 21.48
C THR A 389 31.40 10.86 20.47
N GLN A 390 32.21 10.43 19.51
CA GLN A 390 32.85 11.30 18.51
C GLN A 390 32.50 10.85 17.09
N PHE A 391 32.41 11.81 16.17
CA PHE A 391 32.25 11.48 14.76
C PHE A 391 33.57 10.97 14.17
N SER A 392 33.47 10.12 13.15
CA SER A 392 34.59 9.74 12.29
C SER A 392 35.20 10.97 11.63
N ASP A 393 36.52 10.98 11.47
CA ASP A 393 37.28 12.07 10.87
C ASP A 393 36.78 12.43 9.45
N THR A 394 36.29 11.44 8.71
CA THR A 394 35.79 11.64 7.34
C THR A 394 34.36 12.16 7.27
N TRP A 395 33.62 12.22 8.39
CA TRP A 395 32.19 12.53 8.38
C TRP A 395 31.90 13.94 7.85
N GLN A 396 32.66 14.94 8.29
CA GLN A 396 32.39 16.35 7.93
C GLN A 396 32.50 16.58 6.42
N GLU A 397 33.44 15.91 5.76
CA GLU A 397 33.65 16.03 4.31
C GLU A 397 32.58 15.26 3.51
N ARG A 398 32.06 14.15 4.07
CA ARG A 398 31.12 13.26 3.36
C ARG A 398 29.65 13.61 3.56
N ARG A 399 29.30 14.27 4.67
CA ARG A 399 27.89 14.49 5.07
C ARG A 399 27.02 15.13 3.98
N GLN A 400 27.53 16.13 3.25
CA GLN A 400 26.74 16.83 2.23
C GLN A 400 26.45 15.92 1.03
N LYS A 401 27.47 15.16 0.60
CA LYS A 401 27.33 14.18 -0.48
C LYS A 401 26.33 13.09 -0.11
N ILE A 402 26.44 12.56 1.12
CA ILE A 402 25.51 11.54 1.63
C ILE A 402 24.08 12.10 1.67
N ALA A 403 23.86 13.30 2.24
CA ALA A 403 22.53 13.89 2.32
C ALA A 403 21.87 14.00 0.92
N ARG A 404 22.60 14.52 -0.07
CA ARG A 404 22.13 14.62 -1.47
C ARG A 404 21.80 13.24 -2.05
N ASN A 405 22.72 12.28 -1.89
CA ASN A 405 22.54 10.95 -2.45
C ASN A 405 21.41 10.17 -1.75
N LEU A 406 21.17 10.38 -0.45
CA LEU A 406 20.06 9.76 0.28
C LEU A 406 18.72 10.16 -0.33
N VAL A 407 18.53 11.43 -0.70
CA VAL A 407 17.32 11.91 -1.38
C VAL A 407 17.13 11.19 -2.72
N GLN A 408 18.18 11.11 -3.54
CA GLN A 408 18.11 10.43 -4.83
C GLN A 408 17.84 8.93 -4.69
N TYR A 409 18.56 8.22 -3.82
CA TYR A 409 18.32 6.79 -3.57
C TYR A 409 16.95 6.52 -2.95
N TYR A 410 16.43 7.42 -2.13
CA TYR A 410 15.09 7.30 -1.57
C TYR A 410 14.05 7.15 -2.68
N VAL A 411 14.13 8.01 -3.70
CA VAL A 411 13.24 8.00 -4.85
C VAL A 411 13.56 6.83 -5.79
N TYR A 412 14.83 6.68 -6.16
CA TYR A 412 15.29 5.70 -7.14
C TYR A 412 14.93 4.27 -6.73
N ASP A 413 15.18 3.91 -5.47
CA ASP A 413 14.91 2.56 -4.98
C ASP A 413 13.40 2.26 -4.91
N ILE A 414 12.55 3.28 -4.69
CA ILE A 414 11.08 3.13 -4.70
C ILE A 414 10.61 2.88 -6.13
N ILE A 415 11.04 3.70 -7.11
CA ILE A 415 10.57 3.58 -8.50
C ILE A 415 11.11 2.32 -9.19
N THR A 416 12.30 1.85 -8.82
CA THR A 416 12.86 0.59 -9.31
C THR A 416 12.40 -0.62 -8.52
N ASN A 417 11.60 -0.40 -7.46
CA ASN A 417 11.13 -1.44 -6.55
C ASN A 417 12.30 -2.26 -5.95
N TYR A 418 13.46 -1.62 -5.75
CA TYR A 418 14.71 -2.29 -5.41
C TYR A 418 14.60 -3.13 -4.13
N TRP A 419 13.82 -2.68 -3.14
CA TRP A 419 13.68 -3.36 -1.84
C TRP A 419 12.48 -4.31 -1.74
N SER A 420 11.80 -4.62 -2.85
CA SER A 420 10.76 -5.67 -2.86
C SER A 420 11.31 -7.07 -2.67
N GLU A 421 12.51 -7.31 -3.24
CA GLU A 421 13.20 -8.59 -3.17
C GLU A 421 14.45 -8.45 -2.28
N GLY A 422 14.53 -9.26 -1.23
CA GLY A 422 15.65 -9.32 -0.30
C GLY A 422 15.25 -9.02 1.15
N GLY A 423 15.80 -9.80 2.07
CA GLY A 423 15.62 -9.62 3.52
C GLY A 423 16.71 -8.74 4.14
N THR A 424 16.91 -8.92 5.45
CA THR A 424 17.93 -8.22 6.25
C THR A 424 19.33 -8.32 5.65
N GLY A 425 19.71 -9.42 5.02
CA GLY A 425 21.00 -9.55 4.32
C GLY A 425 21.29 -8.44 3.29
N LYS A 426 20.27 -7.93 2.60
CA LYS A 426 20.43 -6.85 1.60
C LYS A 426 20.79 -5.50 2.24
N ILE A 427 20.39 -5.27 3.50
CA ILE A 427 20.82 -4.10 4.28
C ILE A 427 22.33 -4.08 4.44
N HIS A 428 22.93 -5.22 4.81
CA HIS A 428 24.37 -5.33 5.03
C HIS A 428 25.17 -5.16 3.72
N SER A 429 24.65 -5.68 2.60
CA SER A 429 25.26 -5.48 1.28
C SER A 429 25.28 -4.01 0.86
N ALA A 430 24.28 -3.20 1.27
CA ALA A 430 24.26 -1.77 0.96
C ALA A 430 25.34 -0.96 1.72
N ALA A 431 25.87 -1.50 2.83
CA ALA A 431 26.93 -0.86 3.60
C ALA A 431 28.34 -1.13 3.04
N LYS A 432 28.51 -2.12 2.15
CA LYS A 432 29.83 -2.59 1.68
C LYS A 432 29.91 -2.81 0.16
N PRO A 433 30.52 -1.88 -0.61
CA PRO A 433 30.87 -0.51 -0.22
C PRO A 433 29.61 0.31 0.12
N ASN A 434 29.77 1.45 0.79
CA ASN A 434 28.65 2.32 1.10
C ASN A 434 27.93 2.77 -0.18
N ARG A 435 26.73 2.22 -0.41
CA ARG A 435 25.87 2.51 -1.55
C ARG A 435 25.57 4.01 -1.67
N TYR A 436 25.29 4.68 -0.55
CA TYR A 436 24.87 6.08 -0.52
C TYR A 436 26.02 7.07 -0.71
N MET A 437 27.27 6.61 -0.78
CA MET A 437 28.40 7.43 -1.23
C MET A 437 28.58 7.45 -2.75
N ILE A 438 27.93 6.52 -3.46
CA ILE A 438 28.00 6.39 -4.91
C ILE A 438 26.89 7.25 -5.52
N GLU A 439 27.21 8.05 -6.54
CA GLU A 439 26.20 8.82 -7.26
C GLU A 439 25.48 7.92 -8.28
N ILE A 440 24.17 8.08 -8.42
CA ILE A 440 23.39 7.35 -9.43
C ILE A 440 23.65 8.00 -10.78
N PRO A 441 24.13 7.26 -11.80
CA PRO A 441 24.35 7.83 -13.13
C PRO A 441 23.05 8.35 -13.75
N SER A 442 23.11 9.48 -14.46
CA SER A 442 21.98 10.07 -15.19
C SER A 442 21.29 9.06 -16.12
N ARG A 443 22.05 8.31 -16.92
CA ARG A 443 21.49 7.21 -17.72
C ARG A 443 20.69 6.18 -16.92
N ALA A 444 21.12 5.84 -15.71
CA ALA A 444 20.39 4.88 -14.87
C ALA A 444 19.04 5.47 -14.41
N TRP A 445 19.00 6.76 -14.10
CA TRP A 445 17.76 7.49 -13.82
C TRP A 445 16.78 7.46 -14.99
N MET A 446 17.26 7.73 -16.19
CA MET A 446 16.42 7.74 -17.38
C MET A 446 15.81 6.35 -17.64
N VAL A 447 16.61 5.28 -17.52
CA VAL A 447 16.13 3.90 -17.66
C VAL A 447 15.10 3.56 -16.58
N ALA A 448 15.32 4.01 -15.34
CA ALA A 448 14.39 3.79 -14.25
C ALA A 448 13.06 4.50 -14.45
N LEU A 449 13.07 5.74 -14.93
CA LEU A 449 11.87 6.53 -15.22
C LEU A 449 11.08 5.96 -16.39
N ASP A 450 11.74 5.63 -17.49
CA ASP A 450 11.08 5.00 -18.65
C ASP A 450 10.50 3.64 -18.24
N GLY A 451 11.26 2.81 -17.51
CA GLY A 451 10.76 1.55 -17.00
C GLY A 451 9.58 1.69 -16.03
N PHE A 452 9.56 2.75 -15.21
CA PHE A 452 8.42 3.07 -14.34
C PHE A 452 7.18 3.46 -15.15
N PHE A 453 7.35 4.32 -16.17
CA PHE A 453 6.27 4.75 -17.04
C PHE A 453 5.67 3.59 -17.83
N GLU A 454 6.50 2.75 -18.46
CA GLU A 454 6.04 1.57 -19.20
C GLU A 454 5.21 0.63 -18.31
N ARG A 455 5.65 0.36 -17.09
CA ARG A 455 4.85 -0.43 -16.12
C ARG A 455 3.51 0.22 -15.78
N SER A 456 3.46 1.55 -15.73
CA SER A 456 2.23 2.31 -15.52
C SER A 456 1.28 2.20 -16.73
N MET A 457 1.84 2.24 -17.94
CA MET A 457 1.11 2.16 -19.22
C MET A 457 0.56 0.77 -19.53
N LEU A 458 1.08 -0.30 -18.91
CA LEU A 458 0.56 -1.68 -19.05
C LEU A 458 -0.80 -1.91 -18.37
N ARG A 459 -1.33 -0.94 -17.60
CA ARG A 459 -2.62 -1.06 -16.92
C ARG A 459 -3.78 -0.99 -17.93
N ALA A 460 -4.79 -1.83 -17.75
CA ALA A 460 -6.02 -1.84 -18.54
C ALA A 460 -7.24 -1.66 -17.63
N GLU A 461 -7.60 -0.42 -17.34
CA GLU A 461 -8.66 -0.06 -16.39
C GLU A 461 -9.94 0.36 -17.14
N LYS A 462 -11.09 -0.21 -16.73
CA LYS A 462 -12.42 0.15 -17.27
C LYS A 462 -13.31 0.77 -16.19
N LYS A 463 -13.81 -0.06 -15.27
CA LYS A 463 -14.72 0.35 -14.18
C LYS A 463 -13.97 0.69 -12.89
N ASN A 464 -13.06 -0.18 -12.50
CA ASN A 464 -12.23 -0.03 -11.29
C ASN A 464 -10.89 0.58 -11.68
N ILE A 465 -10.64 1.81 -11.20
CA ILE A 465 -9.41 2.55 -11.46
C ILE A 465 -8.59 2.53 -10.17
N ALA A 466 -7.34 2.08 -10.28
CA ALA A 466 -6.45 1.94 -9.14
C ALA A 466 -6.19 3.30 -8.47
N ASN A 467 -5.99 3.27 -7.16
CA ASN A 467 -5.50 4.42 -6.43
C ASN A 467 -3.97 4.56 -6.61
N PRO A 468 -3.43 5.78 -6.62
CA PRO A 468 -1.99 6.00 -6.68
C PRO A 468 -1.24 5.25 -5.56
N ARG A 469 -0.13 4.60 -5.91
CA ARG A 469 0.75 3.88 -4.98
C ARG A 469 1.89 4.80 -4.54
N SER A 470 2.76 4.28 -3.67
CA SER A 470 3.87 5.05 -3.10
C SER A 470 4.78 5.64 -4.17
N GLU A 471 5.01 4.93 -5.27
CA GLU A 471 5.83 5.38 -6.41
C GLU A 471 5.25 6.66 -7.04
N GLU A 472 3.95 6.69 -7.34
CA GLU A 472 3.30 7.88 -7.91
C GLU A 472 3.35 9.07 -6.95
N TYR A 473 3.08 8.85 -5.65
CA TYR A 473 3.17 9.94 -4.66
C TYR A 473 4.58 10.51 -4.57
N VAL A 474 5.61 9.66 -4.56
CA VAL A 474 7.00 10.10 -4.46
C VAL A 474 7.42 10.85 -5.72
N ILE A 475 7.06 10.37 -6.91
CA ILE A 475 7.32 11.07 -8.18
C ILE A 475 6.63 12.42 -8.20
N LEU A 476 5.33 12.49 -7.85
CA LEU A 476 4.60 13.76 -7.78
C LEU A 476 5.26 14.71 -6.78
N ASN A 477 5.55 14.24 -5.55
CA ASN A 477 6.24 15.07 -4.55
C ASN A 477 7.52 15.68 -5.12
N CYS A 478 8.33 14.90 -5.84
CA CYS A 478 9.56 15.38 -6.48
C CYS A 478 9.29 16.42 -7.57
N ILE A 479 8.33 16.19 -8.46
CA ILE A 479 7.98 17.12 -9.55
C ILE A 479 7.62 18.49 -8.99
N TYR A 480 6.82 18.55 -7.92
CA TYR A 480 6.35 19.82 -7.36
C TYR A 480 7.29 20.45 -6.32
N LEU A 481 8.45 19.85 -6.00
CA LEU A 481 9.39 20.40 -5.01
C LEU A 481 9.80 21.84 -5.30
N LYS A 482 10.06 22.16 -6.58
CA LYS A 482 10.48 23.50 -7.01
C LYS A 482 9.31 24.40 -7.44
N THR A 483 8.16 23.80 -7.74
CA THR A 483 6.98 24.52 -8.25
C THR A 483 6.09 25.05 -7.14
N PHE A 484 5.98 24.33 -6.01
CA PHE A 484 5.17 24.77 -4.87
C PHE A 484 6.01 25.66 -3.96
N THR A 485 5.47 26.83 -3.62
CA THR A 485 6.12 27.77 -2.71
C THR A 485 6.02 27.31 -1.26
N ALA A 486 6.83 27.90 -0.37
CA ALA A 486 6.69 27.68 1.06
C ALA A 486 5.28 28.03 1.58
N MET A 487 4.62 29.04 0.99
CA MET A 487 3.25 29.40 1.32
C MET A 487 2.24 28.32 0.92
N ASP A 488 2.44 27.66 -0.22
CA ASP A 488 1.59 26.53 -0.65
C ASP A 488 1.72 25.34 0.32
N GLN A 489 2.95 25.06 0.77
CA GLN A 489 3.23 24.00 1.75
C GLN A 489 2.65 24.32 3.14
N LEU A 490 2.59 25.61 3.51
CA LEU A 490 2.05 26.08 4.79
C LEU A 490 0.57 26.44 4.76
N SER A 491 -0.07 26.47 3.58
CA SER A 491 -1.48 26.82 3.43
C SER A 491 -2.38 25.91 4.28
N ILE A 492 -3.61 26.34 4.59
CA ILE A 492 -4.63 25.46 5.18
C ILE A 492 -5.28 24.61 4.08
N ASP A 493 -5.21 25.07 2.82
CA ASP A 493 -5.85 24.44 1.68
C ASP A 493 -5.28 23.04 1.41
N ARG A 494 -6.17 22.12 1.10
CA ARG A 494 -5.84 20.72 0.86
C ARG A 494 -5.61 20.50 -0.62
N PHE A 495 -4.64 19.65 -0.96
CA PHE A 495 -4.43 19.16 -2.31
C PHE A 495 -4.97 17.73 -2.45
N ASP A 496 -5.55 17.44 -3.60
CA ASP A 496 -5.95 16.11 -4.04
C ASP A 496 -5.00 15.62 -5.14
N VAL A 497 -4.83 14.30 -5.23
CA VAL A 497 -4.28 13.68 -6.45
C VAL A 497 -5.41 13.52 -7.44
N GLU A 498 -5.40 14.33 -8.49
CA GLU A 498 -6.46 14.39 -9.49
C GLU A 498 -6.04 13.73 -10.80
N HIS A 499 -7.02 13.27 -11.57
CA HIS A 499 -6.82 12.76 -12.93
C HIS A 499 -7.10 13.89 -13.92
N ILE A 500 -6.11 14.21 -14.76
CA ILE A 500 -6.22 15.29 -15.74
C ILE A 500 -7.31 14.97 -16.76
N ALA A 501 -7.24 13.78 -17.37
CA ALA A 501 -8.35 13.11 -18.03
C ALA A 501 -9.19 12.39 -16.95
N PRO A 502 -10.35 12.94 -16.54
CA PRO A 502 -11.05 12.49 -15.33
C PRO A 502 -11.57 11.06 -15.44
N LYS A 503 -11.58 10.36 -14.31
CA LYS A 503 -11.99 8.95 -14.19
C LYS A 503 -13.35 8.65 -14.85
N GLU A 504 -14.36 9.46 -14.56
CA GLU A 504 -15.73 9.24 -15.05
C GLU A 504 -15.86 9.48 -16.56
N GLN A 505 -15.12 10.45 -17.10
CA GLN A 505 -15.11 10.71 -18.54
C GLN A 505 -14.39 9.59 -19.29
N MET A 506 -13.23 9.16 -18.80
CA MET A 506 -12.51 8.01 -19.35
C MET A 506 -13.35 6.74 -19.34
N ARG A 507 -14.09 6.48 -18.25
CA ARG A 507 -15.01 5.33 -18.19
C ARG A 507 -16.07 5.39 -19.29
N LYS A 508 -16.70 6.55 -19.50
CA LYS A 508 -17.71 6.74 -20.54
C LYS A 508 -17.14 6.56 -21.95
N LEU A 509 -15.95 7.11 -22.21
CA LEU A 509 -15.29 6.98 -23.52
C LEU A 509 -14.97 5.51 -23.83
N ILE A 510 -14.46 4.76 -22.86
CA ILE A 510 -14.17 3.33 -23.01
C ILE A 510 -15.46 2.52 -23.18
N GLU A 511 -16.51 2.83 -22.42
CA GLU A 511 -17.81 2.14 -22.51
C GLU A 511 -18.50 2.39 -23.86
N ALA A 512 -18.43 3.62 -24.39
CA ALA A 512 -19.04 3.99 -25.67
C ALA A 512 -18.44 3.25 -26.88
N CYS A 513 -17.18 2.82 -26.78
CA CYS A 513 -16.49 2.06 -27.83
C CYS A 513 -16.16 0.61 -27.42
N ASP A 514 -16.86 0.03 -26.43
CA ASP A 514 -16.66 -1.35 -25.93
C ASP A 514 -15.18 -1.71 -25.68
N GLY A 515 -14.40 -0.76 -25.17
CA GLY A 515 -12.94 -0.85 -25.11
C GLY A 515 -12.41 -1.76 -24.01
N ASP A 516 -11.22 -2.33 -24.21
CA ASP A 516 -10.50 -3.23 -23.27
C ASP A 516 -9.88 -2.56 -22.04
N GLY A 517 -9.98 -1.24 -21.93
CA GLY A 517 -9.50 -0.47 -20.79
C GLY A 517 -8.19 0.26 -21.09
N LEU A 518 -7.92 1.32 -20.34
CA LEU A 518 -6.76 2.21 -20.53
C LEU A 518 -6.00 2.38 -19.22
N PRO A 519 -4.72 2.81 -19.26
CA PRO A 519 -3.97 3.09 -18.04
C PRO A 519 -4.39 4.44 -17.43
N ILE A 520 -5.60 4.50 -16.87
CA ILE A 520 -6.21 5.74 -16.36
C ILE A 520 -5.44 6.26 -15.15
N SER A 521 -4.96 5.38 -14.28
CA SER A 521 -4.16 5.69 -13.10
C SER A 521 -2.66 5.91 -13.39
N CYS A 522 -2.28 6.05 -14.67
CA CYS A 522 -0.91 6.34 -15.08
C CYS A 522 -0.41 7.67 -14.50
N ILE A 523 0.86 7.74 -14.09
CA ILE A 523 1.48 8.97 -13.57
C ILE A 523 1.29 10.17 -14.52
N ALA A 524 1.33 9.93 -15.83
CA ALA A 524 1.14 10.96 -16.85
C ALA A 524 -0.30 11.47 -16.92
N ASN A 525 -1.26 10.83 -16.25
CA ASN A 525 -2.60 11.34 -16.09
C ASN A 525 -2.86 11.93 -14.69
N LEU A 526 -1.86 11.96 -13.80
CA LEU A 526 -2.00 12.46 -12.43
C LEU A 526 -1.38 13.85 -12.25
N CYS A 527 -2.00 14.65 -11.39
CA CYS A 527 -1.44 15.91 -10.89
C CYS A 527 -1.88 16.18 -9.45
N TYR A 528 -1.17 17.07 -8.75
CA TYR A 528 -1.73 17.70 -7.55
C TYR A 528 -2.60 18.89 -7.94
N LEU A 529 -3.76 19.00 -7.32
CA LEU A 529 -4.70 20.10 -7.56
C LEU A 529 -5.36 20.52 -6.24
N PRO A 530 -5.61 21.83 -6.00
CA PRO A 530 -6.35 22.26 -4.82
C PRO A 530 -7.75 21.61 -4.76
N GLU A 531 -8.17 21.17 -3.58
CA GLU A 531 -9.40 20.40 -3.37
C GLU A 531 -10.67 21.15 -3.80
N TYR A 532 -10.74 22.46 -3.55
CA TYR A 532 -11.86 23.30 -3.99
C TYR A 532 -11.95 23.35 -5.52
N VAL A 533 -10.80 23.54 -6.17
CA VAL A 533 -10.65 23.56 -7.63
C VAL A 533 -11.09 22.20 -8.19
N ASN A 534 -10.59 21.12 -7.61
CA ASN A 534 -10.95 19.77 -8.03
C ASN A 534 -12.45 19.46 -7.89
N ARG A 535 -13.07 19.83 -6.76
CA ARG A 535 -14.50 19.55 -6.54
C ARG A 535 -15.41 20.35 -7.46
N SER A 536 -14.97 21.54 -7.87
CA SER A 536 -15.76 22.45 -8.72
C SER A 536 -15.89 21.97 -10.17
N LYS A 537 -14.88 21.28 -10.73
CA LYS A 537 -14.93 20.77 -12.12
C LYS A 537 -15.83 19.54 -12.32
N GLY A 538 -16.11 18.80 -11.24
CA GLY A 538 -16.88 17.56 -11.30
C GLY A 538 -16.23 16.51 -12.22
N ALA A 539 -17.02 15.96 -13.15
CA ALA A 539 -16.57 14.88 -14.05
C ALA A 539 -15.84 15.35 -15.32
N LYS A 540 -15.68 16.67 -15.50
CA LYS A 540 -15.07 17.28 -16.69
C LYS A 540 -13.58 17.56 -16.47
N ASN A 541 -12.82 17.66 -17.57
CA ASN A 541 -11.43 18.11 -17.51
C ASN A 541 -11.35 19.63 -17.26
N PHE A 542 -10.13 20.18 -17.11
CA PHE A 542 -9.92 21.59 -16.74
C PHE A 542 -10.44 22.60 -17.77
N TYR A 543 -10.62 22.19 -19.03
CA TYR A 543 -10.95 23.08 -20.15
C TYR A 543 -12.44 23.05 -20.53
N GLN A 544 -13.20 22.06 -20.03
CA GLN A 544 -14.57 21.79 -20.49
C GLN A 544 -15.68 22.44 -19.62
N ASP A 545 -15.36 22.98 -18.44
CA ASP A 545 -16.37 23.55 -17.55
C ASP A 545 -16.30 25.08 -17.46
N LYS A 546 -17.25 25.75 -18.14
CA LYS A 546 -17.34 27.22 -18.17
C LYS A 546 -17.56 27.87 -16.80
N LYS A 547 -18.17 27.19 -15.83
CA LYS A 547 -18.40 27.74 -14.48
C LYS A 547 -17.13 27.63 -13.64
N TYR A 548 -16.41 26.52 -13.76
CA TYR A 548 -15.09 26.33 -13.19
C TYR A 548 -14.10 27.38 -13.72
N LEU A 549 -14.07 27.62 -15.03
CA LEU A 549 -13.18 28.61 -15.66
C LEU A 549 -13.41 30.06 -15.20
N GLN A 550 -14.59 30.40 -14.65
CA GLN A 550 -14.87 31.74 -14.10
C GLN A 550 -14.18 32.01 -12.76
N HIS A 551 -13.69 30.97 -12.08
CA HIS A 551 -13.19 31.05 -10.71
C HIS A 551 -11.77 30.54 -10.55
N ILE A 552 -11.10 30.18 -11.65
CA ILE A 552 -9.73 29.65 -11.64
C ILE A 552 -8.85 30.41 -12.62
N ASP A 553 -7.57 30.57 -12.30
CA ASP A 553 -6.58 31.03 -13.26
C ASP A 553 -6.05 29.81 -14.03
N LEU A 554 -6.50 29.66 -15.29
CA LEU A 554 -6.10 28.53 -16.12
C LEU A 554 -4.58 28.52 -16.34
N SER A 555 -3.95 29.69 -16.46
CA SER A 555 -2.50 29.78 -16.63
C SER A 555 -1.75 29.26 -15.40
N GLU A 556 -2.30 29.46 -14.19
CA GLU A 556 -1.77 28.86 -12.97
C GLU A 556 -1.94 27.33 -13.01
N VAL A 557 -3.10 26.82 -13.46
CA VAL A 557 -3.30 25.37 -13.61
C VAL A 557 -2.28 24.76 -14.56
N GLU A 558 -2.12 25.33 -15.75
CA GLU A 558 -1.21 24.82 -16.77
C GLU A 558 0.27 24.89 -16.31
N SER A 559 0.70 25.99 -15.71
CA SER A 559 2.11 26.20 -15.34
C SER A 559 2.52 25.59 -13.99
N LYS A 560 1.59 25.45 -13.04
CA LYS A 560 1.90 25.04 -11.65
C LYS A 560 1.39 23.65 -11.30
N TYR A 561 0.25 23.23 -11.86
CA TYR A 561 -0.45 22.00 -11.43
C TYR A 561 -0.43 20.91 -12.50
N SER A 562 -1.02 21.14 -13.67
CA SER A 562 -1.24 20.10 -14.68
C SER A 562 -0.06 19.91 -15.62
N PHE A 563 0.69 20.96 -15.97
CA PHE A 563 1.72 20.94 -17.02
C PHE A 563 1.17 20.50 -18.38
N THR A 564 -0.04 20.96 -18.71
CA THR A 564 -0.79 20.67 -19.95
C THR A 564 -1.31 21.95 -20.58
N GLU A 565 -1.67 21.89 -21.85
CA GLU A 565 -2.42 22.93 -22.57
C GLU A 565 -3.76 22.35 -23.06
N SER A 566 -4.69 23.18 -23.56
CA SER A 566 -5.99 22.71 -24.07
C SER A 566 -5.83 21.67 -25.19
N ASP A 567 -4.90 21.89 -26.11
CA ASP A 567 -4.57 21.00 -27.24
C ASP A 567 -4.16 19.58 -26.79
N ASP A 568 -3.64 19.41 -25.57
CA ASP A 568 -3.24 18.11 -25.02
C ASP A 568 -4.46 17.21 -24.72
N LEU A 569 -5.66 17.76 -24.57
CA LEU A 569 -6.89 17.03 -24.20
C LEU A 569 -8.00 17.05 -25.26
N GLU A 570 -7.81 17.69 -26.43
CA GLU A 570 -8.83 17.75 -27.51
C GLU A 570 -9.33 16.37 -27.97
N TRP A 571 -8.48 15.35 -27.88
CA TRP A 571 -8.85 13.98 -28.24
C TRP A 571 -10.01 13.44 -27.39
N MET A 572 -10.27 14.01 -26.21
CA MET A 572 -11.39 13.61 -25.35
C MET A 572 -12.76 13.99 -25.91
N ASP A 573 -12.82 14.98 -26.81
CA ASP A 573 -14.06 15.52 -27.38
C ASP A 573 -14.46 14.85 -28.72
N MET A 574 -13.65 13.90 -29.19
CA MET A 574 -13.94 13.15 -30.41
C MET A 574 -15.12 12.17 -30.21
N PRO A 575 -15.98 11.95 -31.23
CA PRO A 575 -17.10 11.03 -31.11
C PRO A 575 -16.63 9.58 -31.26
N TYR A 576 -16.38 8.91 -30.12
CA TYR A 576 -16.12 7.47 -30.05
C TYR A 576 -17.44 6.73 -29.84
N GLU A 577 -18.01 6.17 -30.90
CA GLU A 577 -19.37 5.59 -30.88
C GLU A 577 -19.39 4.10 -31.24
N LYS A 578 -18.27 3.56 -31.73
CA LYS A 578 -18.19 2.19 -32.23
C LYS A 578 -17.00 1.43 -31.65
N PRO A 579 -17.05 0.08 -31.61
CA PRO A 579 -15.94 -0.74 -31.13
C PRO A 579 -14.59 -0.46 -31.82
N GLU A 580 -14.60 -0.13 -33.11
CA GLU A 580 -13.36 0.15 -33.86
C GLU A 580 -12.68 1.46 -33.43
N ASP A 581 -13.42 2.36 -32.78
CA ASP A 581 -12.92 3.65 -32.31
C ASP A 581 -12.01 3.50 -31.08
N PHE A 582 -12.09 2.37 -30.35
CA PHE A 582 -11.25 2.14 -29.18
C PHE A 582 -9.74 2.12 -29.50
N ALA A 583 -9.37 1.60 -30.67
CA ALA A 583 -7.97 1.63 -31.11
C ALA A 583 -7.45 3.06 -31.27
N VAL A 584 -8.30 3.96 -31.74
CA VAL A 584 -7.99 5.39 -31.94
C VAL A 584 -7.93 6.12 -30.60
N LEU A 585 -8.92 5.90 -29.72
CA LEU A 585 -8.93 6.44 -28.36
C LEU A 585 -7.64 6.05 -27.62
N ARG A 586 -7.24 4.77 -27.72
CA ARG A 586 -6.03 4.25 -27.11
C ARG A 586 -4.78 4.92 -27.67
N GLU A 587 -4.69 5.09 -28.99
CA GLU A 587 -3.55 5.76 -29.64
C GLU A 587 -3.40 7.21 -29.15
N TYR A 588 -4.48 7.99 -29.15
CA TYR A 588 -4.43 9.38 -28.70
C TYR A 588 -4.13 9.52 -27.21
N TYR A 589 -4.77 8.71 -26.37
CA TYR A 589 -4.48 8.72 -24.93
C TYR A 589 -3.03 8.32 -24.64
N THR A 590 -2.48 7.37 -25.40
CA THR A 590 -1.07 6.94 -25.27
C THR A 590 -0.11 8.04 -25.70
N ASP A 591 -0.38 8.73 -26.82
CA ASP A 591 0.42 9.86 -27.30
C ASP A 591 0.41 11.03 -26.29
N TYR A 592 -0.76 11.34 -25.73
CA TYR A 592 -0.91 12.31 -24.63
C TYR A 592 -0.05 11.92 -23.42
N CYS A 593 -0.19 10.68 -22.94
CA CYS A 593 0.58 10.20 -21.78
C CYS A 593 2.09 10.28 -22.02
N ALA A 594 2.55 9.88 -23.20
CA ALA A 594 3.98 9.89 -23.54
C ALA A 594 4.55 11.32 -23.57
N LYS A 595 3.88 12.24 -24.25
CA LYS A 595 4.29 13.66 -24.32
C LYS A 595 4.31 14.31 -22.96
N ARG A 596 3.27 14.10 -22.15
CA ARG A 596 3.22 14.67 -20.81
C ARG A 596 4.29 14.06 -19.91
N PHE A 597 4.50 12.75 -19.96
CA PHE A 597 5.54 12.11 -19.14
C PHE A 597 6.93 12.66 -19.45
N ASP A 598 7.23 12.95 -20.72
CA ASP A 598 8.49 13.59 -21.10
C ASP A 598 8.69 14.95 -20.40
N LYS A 599 7.66 15.82 -20.41
CA LYS A 599 7.65 17.07 -19.62
C LYS A 599 7.90 16.80 -18.12
N LEU A 600 7.24 15.78 -17.54
CA LEU A 600 7.40 15.42 -16.13
C LEU A 600 8.81 14.91 -15.79
N LYS A 601 9.49 14.20 -16.71
CA LYS A 601 10.87 13.75 -16.51
C LYS A 601 11.81 14.94 -16.33
N HIS A 602 11.66 15.98 -17.15
CA HIS A 602 12.45 17.20 -17.02
C HIS A 602 12.25 17.88 -15.67
N LEU A 603 10.99 18.06 -15.24
CA LEU A 603 10.67 18.66 -13.94
C LEU A 603 11.27 17.86 -12.76
N LEU A 604 11.17 16.53 -12.81
CA LEU A 604 11.76 15.68 -11.78
C LEU A 604 13.29 15.78 -11.75
N CYS A 605 13.94 15.76 -12.92
CA CYS A 605 15.39 15.87 -13.02
C CYS A 605 15.89 17.19 -12.46
N ASP A 606 15.22 18.30 -12.81
CA ASP A 606 15.52 19.61 -12.27
C ASP A 606 15.36 19.64 -10.75
N SER A 607 14.27 19.10 -10.21
CA SER A 607 14.00 19.07 -8.77
C SER A 607 15.03 18.27 -7.96
N LEU A 608 15.60 17.22 -8.54
CA LEU A 608 16.57 16.34 -7.86
C LEU A 608 18.04 16.60 -8.27
N GLU A 609 18.28 17.67 -9.04
CA GLU A 609 19.61 18.04 -9.58
C GLU A 609 20.25 16.91 -10.40
N ILE A 610 19.43 16.19 -11.16
CA ILE A 610 19.85 15.12 -12.07
C ILE A 610 20.04 15.74 -13.45
N LYS A 611 21.20 15.52 -14.06
CA LYS A 611 21.40 15.89 -15.47
C LYS A 611 20.51 15.02 -16.34
N TYR A 612 19.61 15.63 -17.09
CA TYR A 612 18.79 14.93 -18.09
C TYR A 612 19.68 14.43 -19.24
N GLU A 613 19.50 13.17 -19.62
CA GLU A 613 20.17 12.54 -20.75
C GLU A 613 19.11 11.89 -21.61
N GLU A 614 19.01 12.27 -22.88
CA GLU A 614 18.14 11.53 -23.80
C GLU A 614 18.71 10.10 -23.94
N ILE A 615 17.91 9.10 -23.56
CA ILE A 615 18.23 7.73 -23.93
C ILE A 615 17.91 7.63 -25.41
N GLU A 616 18.93 7.79 -26.24
CA GLU A 616 18.84 7.35 -27.62
C GLU A 616 18.57 5.84 -27.60
N PRO A 617 17.41 5.35 -28.10
CA PRO A 617 17.41 4.00 -28.63
C PRO A 617 18.51 3.99 -29.70
N GLN A 618 19.38 2.97 -29.73
CA GLN A 618 20.36 2.86 -30.81
C GLN A 618 19.63 2.95 -32.16
N GLU A 619 19.67 4.13 -32.78
CA GLU A 619 19.47 4.46 -34.19
C GLU A 619 19.54 6.00 -34.36
N THR A 620 20.71 6.46 -34.82
CA THR A 620 20.96 7.63 -35.71
C THR A 620 20.23 8.95 -35.45
N GLU A 621 21.03 9.98 -35.11
CA GLU A 621 20.80 11.43 -35.20
C GLU A 621 19.51 11.87 -35.93
N VAL A 622 18.65 12.61 -35.21
CA VAL A 622 17.55 13.38 -35.80
C VAL A 622 18.12 14.58 -36.56
N VAL A 623 18.43 14.38 -37.83
CA VAL A 623 18.56 15.46 -38.81
C VAL A 623 17.14 15.83 -39.29
N GLN A 624 16.89 17.13 -39.49
CA GLN A 624 15.68 17.67 -40.14
C GLN A 624 15.17 16.72 -41.24
N LYS A 625 13.97 16.15 -41.08
CA LYS A 625 13.39 15.20 -42.06
C LYS A 625 13.05 15.94 -43.35
N VAL A 626 13.98 15.89 -44.31
CA VAL A 626 13.71 16.17 -45.72
C VAL A 626 13.05 14.94 -46.33
N VAL A 627 11.81 15.06 -46.80
CA VAL A 627 11.12 14.01 -47.54
C VAL A 627 11.59 14.07 -48.99
N VAL A 628 12.45 13.13 -49.38
CA VAL A 628 13.12 13.13 -50.69
C VAL A 628 12.24 12.47 -51.77
N ALA A 629 12.07 13.12 -52.92
CA ALA A 629 11.23 12.68 -54.03
C ALA A 629 11.72 11.38 -54.71
N LYS A 630 12.98 10.99 -54.50
CA LYS A 630 13.60 9.80 -55.13
C LYS A 630 14.29 8.87 -54.12
N LYS A 631 13.59 7.79 -53.75
CA LYS A 631 14.18 6.46 -53.49
C LYS A 631 13.11 5.37 -53.65
N SER A 632 13.37 4.46 -54.59
CA SER A 632 12.85 3.11 -54.63
C SER A 632 13.81 2.22 -53.86
N ASP A 633 13.36 1.57 -52.80
CA ASP A 633 13.80 0.22 -52.46
C ASP A 633 12.88 -0.39 -51.39
N ASP A 634 12.37 -1.56 -51.73
CA ASP A 634 11.53 -2.43 -50.90
C ASP A 634 12.29 -2.93 -49.67
N LYS A 635 11.93 -2.45 -48.48
CA LYS A 635 11.93 -3.26 -47.25
C LYS A 635 10.77 -2.84 -46.35
N PRO A 636 9.90 -3.78 -45.90
CA PRO A 636 8.82 -3.46 -44.98
C PRO A 636 9.38 -3.33 -43.57
N SER A 637 9.38 -2.12 -43.02
CA SER A 637 9.72 -1.85 -41.61
C SER A 637 8.84 -0.74 -41.05
N LYS A 638 8.23 -1.04 -39.90
CA LYS A 638 7.40 -0.21 -39.02
C LYS A 638 6.16 0.46 -39.65
N GLN A 639 5.12 0.57 -38.83
CA GLN A 639 3.81 1.11 -39.19
C GLN A 639 3.95 2.62 -39.46
N VAL A 640 4.23 3.01 -40.70
CA VAL A 640 4.35 4.42 -41.13
C VAL A 640 2.99 5.11 -40.97
N ARG A 641 2.95 6.26 -40.27
CA ARG A 641 1.73 7.06 -40.06
C ARG A 641 1.11 7.44 -41.42
N PHE A 642 -0.21 7.39 -41.52
CA PHE A 642 -0.94 7.64 -42.77
C PHE A 642 -0.57 8.99 -43.41
N ALA A 643 -0.52 10.06 -42.61
CA ALA A 643 -0.11 11.39 -43.09
C ALA A 643 1.32 11.40 -43.70
N ASP A 644 2.27 10.66 -43.13
CA ASP A 644 3.64 10.60 -43.65
C ASP A 644 3.67 9.91 -45.02
N LYS A 645 2.85 8.87 -45.22
CA LYS A 645 2.72 8.19 -46.53
C LYS A 645 2.14 9.13 -47.59
N CYS A 646 1.13 9.92 -47.25
CA CYS A 646 0.54 10.94 -48.12
C CYS A 646 1.56 12.01 -48.52
N ILE A 647 2.39 12.48 -47.58
CA ILE A 647 3.44 13.46 -47.88
C ILE A 647 4.53 12.86 -48.78
N VAL A 648 4.92 11.61 -48.55
CA VAL A 648 5.86 10.90 -49.43
C VAL A 648 5.29 10.76 -50.85
N ARG A 649 4.00 10.42 -50.97
CA ARG A 649 3.30 10.38 -52.27
C ARG A 649 3.29 11.76 -52.93
N LEU A 650 2.95 12.80 -52.18
CA LEU A 650 2.89 14.17 -52.68
C LEU A 650 4.25 14.64 -53.19
N ALA A 651 5.33 14.44 -52.42
CA ALA A 651 6.70 14.78 -52.82
C ALA A 651 7.10 14.06 -54.13
N LYS A 652 6.69 12.80 -54.29
CA LYS A 652 6.91 12.03 -55.53
C LYS A 652 6.15 12.61 -56.72
N VAL A 653 4.87 12.96 -56.56
CA VAL A 653 4.06 13.51 -57.66
C VAL A 653 4.52 14.91 -58.05
N LEU A 654 4.88 15.75 -57.07
CA LEU A 654 5.42 17.09 -57.31
C LEU A 654 6.88 17.09 -57.76
N ASN A 655 7.55 15.94 -57.73
CA ASN A 655 8.99 15.77 -58.00
C ASN A 655 9.84 16.83 -57.27
N THR A 656 9.50 17.08 -56.01
CA THR A 656 10.11 18.12 -55.16
C THR A 656 10.21 17.60 -53.74
N ASP A 657 11.33 17.91 -53.09
CA ASP A 657 11.55 17.54 -51.69
C ASP A 657 10.78 18.47 -50.76
N LEU A 658 10.16 17.90 -49.73
CA LEU A 658 9.38 18.63 -48.73
C LEU A 658 10.07 18.59 -47.37
N VAL A 659 10.22 19.77 -46.77
CA VAL A 659 10.79 19.97 -45.44
C VAL A 659 9.65 20.13 -44.45
N LYS A 660 9.63 19.33 -43.39
CA LYS A 660 8.65 19.49 -42.31
C LYS A 660 8.99 20.73 -41.50
N VAL A 661 8.07 21.68 -41.41
CA VAL A 661 8.24 22.95 -40.69
C VAL A 661 7.27 23.11 -39.51
N GLY A 662 6.28 22.22 -39.41
CA GLY A 662 5.24 22.24 -38.39
C GLY A 662 4.71 20.86 -38.01
N ARG A 663 3.68 20.81 -37.15
CA ARG A 663 3.00 19.56 -36.76
C ARG A 663 2.40 18.84 -37.97
N SER A 664 1.69 19.59 -38.82
CA SER A 664 1.08 19.16 -40.08
C SER A 664 1.53 19.99 -41.29
N SER A 665 2.50 20.89 -41.11
CA SER A 665 2.93 21.85 -42.13
C SER A 665 4.28 21.47 -42.75
N TYR A 666 4.33 21.54 -44.08
CA TYR A 666 5.48 21.20 -44.91
C TYR A 666 5.77 22.31 -45.91
N ARG A 667 7.04 22.53 -46.22
CA ARG A 667 7.51 23.55 -47.15
C ARG A 667 8.33 22.91 -48.26
N SER A 668 8.16 23.36 -49.50
CA SER A 668 9.07 22.97 -50.58
C SER A 668 10.49 23.48 -50.31
N THR A 669 11.49 22.76 -50.82
CA THR A 669 12.90 23.14 -50.65
C THR A 669 13.28 24.49 -51.27
N ASP A 670 12.52 24.98 -52.25
CA ASP A 670 12.67 26.33 -52.81
C ASP A 670 11.98 27.42 -51.98
N GLY A 671 11.27 27.05 -50.91
CA GLY A 671 10.56 27.96 -50.00
C GLY A 671 9.27 28.56 -50.56
N LYS A 672 8.89 28.26 -51.81
CA LYS A 672 7.76 28.92 -52.49
C LYS A 672 6.40 28.35 -52.14
N ARG A 673 6.32 27.04 -51.86
CA ARG A 673 5.06 26.32 -51.66
C ARG A 673 4.94 25.78 -50.24
N GLY A 674 3.83 26.09 -49.58
CA GLY A 674 3.44 25.55 -48.28
C GLY A 674 2.32 24.51 -48.41
N TYR A 675 2.40 23.43 -47.64
CA TYR A 675 1.44 22.34 -47.64
C TYR A 675 1.02 22.02 -46.20
N VAL A 676 -0.27 22.07 -45.92
CA VAL A 676 -0.86 21.59 -44.67
C VAL A 676 -1.54 20.25 -44.94
N ILE A 677 -1.16 19.20 -44.23
CA ILE A 677 -1.79 17.89 -44.39
C ILE A 677 -2.86 17.61 -43.33
N THR A 678 -3.98 17.09 -43.79
CA THR A 678 -5.05 16.52 -42.97
C THR A 678 -5.52 15.20 -43.57
N THR A 679 -5.97 14.27 -42.75
CA THR A 679 -6.33 12.91 -43.18
C THR A 679 -7.67 12.48 -42.61
N SER A 680 -8.49 11.82 -43.44
CA SER A 680 -9.77 11.24 -43.05
C SER A 680 -9.77 9.76 -43.37
N LYS A 681 -10.34 8.95 -42.46
CA LYS A 681 -10.75 7.59 -42.79
C LYS A 681 -11.94 7.62 -43.75
N MET A 682 -12.22 6.48 -44.38
CA MET A 682 -13.40 6.29 -45.24
C MET A 682 -14.63 6.00 -44.39
N TYR A 683 -15.66 6.83 -44.52
CA TYR A 683 -17.00 6.57 -44.00
C TYR A 683 -17.92 6.14 -45.14
N THR A 684 -18.94 5.33 -44.86
CA THR A 684 -19.91 4.92 -45.89
C THR A 684 -21.19 5.74 -45.76
N GLN A 685 -21.62 6.38 -46.85
CA GLN A 685 -22.93 7.05 -46.93
C GLN A 685 -23.67 6.60 -48.19
N GLY A 686 -24.68 5.74 -48.01
CA GLY A 686 -25.33 5.05 -49.12
C GLY A 686 -24.34 4.16 -49.88
N LYS A 687 -24.20 4.37 -51.19
CA LYS A 687 -23.24 3.66 -52.06
C LYS A 687 -21.92 4.41 -52.27
N ARG A 688 -21.70 5.53 -51.56
CA ARG A 688 -20.55 6.43 -51.75
C ARG A 688 -19.61 6.37 -50.56
N GLU A 689 -18.33 6.56 -50.82
CA GLU A 689 -17.34 6.82 -49.78
C GLU A 689 -17.42 8.30 -49.38
N LYS A 690 -17.42 8.58 -48.09
CA LYS A 690 -17.46 9.92 -47.49
C LYS A 690 -16.18 10.17 -46.71
N TYR A 691 -15.65 11.37 -46.83
CA TYR A 691 -14.48 11.86 -46.11
C TYR A 691 -14.84 13.18 -45.44
N TRP A 692 -14.43 13.37 -44.18
CA TRP A 692 -14.69 14.59 -43.43
C TRP A 692 -13.40 15.15 -42.86
N PHE A 693 -13.22 16.46 -43.01
CA PHE A 693 -12.04 17.18 -42.51
C PHE A 693 -12.45 18.50 -41.87
N ALA A 694 -11.66 18.94 -40.91
CA ALA A 694 -11.70 20.30 -40.39
C ALA A 694 -10.65 21.15 -41.12
N TYR A 695 -11.08 22.20 -41.80
CA TYR A 695 -10.20 23.24 -42.33
C TYR A 695 -9.98 24.31 -41.26
N ARG A 696 -8.72 24.59 -40.93
CA ARG A 696 -8.28 25.60 -39.95
C ARG A 696 -7.20 26.47 -40.58
N THR A 697 -7.17 27.75 -40.20
CA THR A 697 -6.19 28.72 -40.70
C THR A 697 -4.88 28.71 -39.90
N SER A 698 -4.89 28.32 -38.62
CA SER A 698 -3.70 28.36 -37.75
C SER A 698 -2.47 27.58 -38.26
N PRO A 699 -2.58 26.40 -38.91
CA PRO A 699 -1.39 25.70 -39.42
C PRO A 699 -0.65 26.48 -40.52
N PHE A 700 -1.27 27.52 -41.10
CA PHE A 700 -0.66 28.37 -42.11
C PHE A 700 0.17 29.52 -41.55
N ASP A 701 0.14 29.78 -40.24
CA ASP A 701 0.97 30.81 -39.60
C ASP A 701 2.47 30.50 -39.79
N GLU A 702 2.83 29.23 -39.66
CA GLU A 702 4.18 28.68 -39.90
C GLU A 702 4.58 28.66 -41.40
N LEU A 703 3.62 28.94 -42.28
CA LEU A 703 3.77 29.00 -43.74
C LEU A 703 3.52 30.42 -44.27
N SER A 704 3.54 31.43 -43.41
CA SER A 704 3.31 32.84 -43.76
C SER A 704 4.20 33.33 -44.91
N ASP A 705 5.44 32.87 -44.96
CA ASP A 705 6.44 33.25 -45.98
C ASP A 705 6.28 32.56 -47.35
N CYS A 706 5.39 31.57 -47.48
CA CYS A 706 5.20 30.84 -48.74
C CYS A 706 4.27 31.60 -49.71
N GLU A 707 4.69 31.74 -50.98
CA GLU A 707 3.92 32.39 -52.05
C GLU A 707 2.62 31.64 -52.38
N GLU A 708 2.68 30.31 -52.44
CA GLU A 708 1.54 29.45 -52.75
C GLU A 708 1.27 28.49 -51.58
N LYS A 709 0.00 28.37 -51.15
CA LYS A 709 -0.39 27.52 -50.02
C LYS A 709 -1.46 26.52 -50.45
N TYR A 710 -1.33 25.30 -49.95
CA TYR A 710 -2.22 24.19 -50.30
C TYR A 710 -2.63 23.41 -49.05
N VAL A 711 -3.85 22.87 -49.07
CA VAL A 711 -4.27 21.80 -48.14
C VAL A 711 -4.23 20.48 -48.87
N VAL A 712 -3.63 19.49 -48.23
CA VAL A 712 -3.51 18.11 -48.71
C VAL A 712 -4.46 17.26 -47.88
N TYR A 713 -5.51 16.78 -48.52
CA TYR A 713 -6.52 15.92 -47.91
C TYR A 713 -6.24 14.46 -48.28
N GLY A 714 -5.75 13.68 -47.31
CA GLY A 714 -5.57 12.23 -47.46
C GLY A 714 -6.87 11.48 -47.22
N CYS A 715 -7.40 10.83 -48.25
CA CYS A 715 -8.67 10.10 -48.22
C CYS A 715 -8.41 8.60 -48.14
N LYS A 716 -8.67 7.95 -46.98
CA LYS A 716 -8.52 6.49 -46.73
C LYS A 716 -7.08 5.97 -46.71
N ASP A 717 -6.34 6.18 -47.79
CA ASP A 717 -4.97 5.72 -48.02
C ASP A 717 -4.19 6.67 -48.95
N GLU A 718 -2.88 6.46 -49.07
CA GLU A 718 -1.97 7.35 -49.78
C GLU A 718 -2.22 7.45 -51.29
N ASN A 719 -3.09 6.60 -51.86
CA ASN A 719 -3.38 6.60 -53.29
C ASN A 719 -4.51 7.55 -53.68
N THR A 720 -5.18 8.18 -52.70
CA THR A 720 -6.27 9.12 -52.95
C THR A 720 -6.00 10.42 -52.20
N LEU A 721 -5.31 11.36 -52.86
CA LEU A 721 -5.01 12.69 -52.32
C LEU A 721 -5.80 13.75 -53.05
N VAL A 722 -6.46 14.65 -52.33
CA VAL A 722 -7.03 15.88 -52.89
C VAL A 722 -6.16 17.05 -52.43
N VAL A 723 -5.56 17.77 -53.38
CA VAL A 723 -4.67 18.91 -53.10
C VAL A 723 -5.33 20.19 -53.59
N LEU A 724 -5.88 20.96 -52.66
CA LEU A 724 -6.62 22.19 -52.97
C LEU A 724 -5.77 23.42 -52.65
N PRO A 725 -5.64 24.39 -53.57
CA PRO A 725 -5.07 25.69 -53.27
C PRO A 725 -5.91 26.42 -52.22
N VAL A 726 -5.27 27.07 -51.25
CA VAL A 726 -5.96 27.84 -50.21
C VAL A 726 -6.94 28.87 -50.79
N PRO A 727 -6.62 29.65 -51.84
CA PRO A 727 -7.58 30.58 -52.44
C PRO A 727 -8.86 29.92 -52.94
N VAL A 728 -8.78 28.71 -53.49
CA VAL A 728 -9.95 27.94 -53.97
C VAL A 728 -10.83 27.49 -52.80
N ILE A 729 -10.22 27.18 -51.66
CA ILE A 729 -10.96 26.83 -50.44
C ILE A 729 -11.64 28.08 -49.88
N GLU A 730 -10.90 29.18 -49.77
CA GLU A 730 -11.34 30.46 -49.21
C GLU A 730 -12.52 31.06 -49.98
N GLU A 731 -12.55 30.94 -51.32
CA GLU A 731 -13.69 31.35 -52.16
C GLU A 731 -15.00 30.61 -51.85
N GLN A 732 -14.94 29.44 -51.22
CA GLN A 732 -16.12 28.61 -50.93
C GLN A 732 -16.48 28.54 -49.43
N LEU A 733 -15.75 29.22 -48.55
CA LEU A 733 -15.94 29.08 -47.09
C LEU A 733 -17.34 29.51 -46.60
N ASP A 734 -17.94 30.52 -47.22
CA ASP A 734 -19.31 30.95 -46.89
C ASP A 734 -20.39 29.92 -47.27
N ARG A 735 -20.01 28.94 -48.10
CA ARG A 735 -20.90 27.91 -48.65
C ARG A 735 -20.81 26.58 -47.93
N VAL A 736 -19.97 26.46 -46.89
CA VAL A 736 -19.84 25.25 -46.07
C VAL A 736 -20.36 25.46 -44.65
N ASN A 737 -20.52 24.36 -43.91
CA ASN A 737 -20.83 24.45 -42.50
C ASN A 737 -19.62 24.93 -41.71
N VAL A 738 -19.88 25.67 -40.64
CA VAL A 738 -18.89 26.33 -39.80
C VAL A 738 -19.18 25.97 -38.35
N SER A 739 -18.13 25.62 -37.61
CA SER A 739 -18.16 25.52 -36.15
C SER A 739 -17.61 26.81 -35.56
N TYR A 740 -18.29 27.35 -34.55
CA TYR A 740 -17.88 28.54 -33.83
C TYR A 740 -17.27 28.15 -32.49
N ASP A 741 -16.26 28.88 -32.06
CA ASP A 741 -15.75 28.81 -30.69
C ASP A 741 -16.66 29.62 -29.73
N GLU A 742 -16.23 29.73 -28.48
CA GLU A 742 -17.04 30.31 -27.42
C GLU A 742 -17.23 31.84 -27.53
N ASP A 743 -16.38 32.52 -28.30
CA ASP A 743 -16.40 33.96 -28.53
C ASP A 743 -17.15 34.34 -29.83
N GLU A 744 -17.91 33.39 -30.39
CA GLU A 744 -18.55 33.48 -31.70
C GLU A 744 -17.55 33.65 -32.87
N ASN A 745 -16.26 33.36 -32.66
CA ASN A 745 -15.27 33.32 -33.74
C ASN A 745 -15.32 31.96 -34.44
N ILE A 746 -14.86 31.91 -35.69
CA ILE A 746 -14.87 30.69 -36.47
C ILE A 746 -13.74 29.77 -35.99
N SER A 747 -14.10 28.61 -35.41
CA SER A 747 -13.16 27.57 -34.98
C SER A 747 -12.58 26.79 -36.17
N HIS A 748 -13.47 26.30 -37.05
CA HIS A 748 -13.10 25.57 -38.26
C HIS A 748 -14.27 25.44 -39.24
N TRP A 749 -13.94 25.19 -40.50
CA TRP A 749 -14.89 24.91 -41.56
C TRP A 749 -14.94 23.41 -41.88
N HIS A 750 -16.15 22.89 -42.11
CA HIS A 750 -16.37 21.47 -42.38
C HIS A 750 -16.19 21.17 -43.87
N MET A 751 -15.14 20.43 -44.22
CA MET A 751 -14.90 19.96 -45.58
C MET A 751 -15.42 18.52 -45.72
N VAL A 752 -16.37 18.30 -46.62
CA VAL A 752 -16.96 16.97 -46.87
C VAL A 752 -16.75 16.58 -48.32
N PHE A 753 -15.99 15.51 -48.55
CA PHE A 753 -15.79 14.95 -49.87
C PHE A 753 -16.50 13.62 -50.03
N PHE A 754 -16.98 13.36 -51.24
CA PHE A 754 -17.59 12.09 -51.61
C PHE A 754 -16.89 11.49 -52.82
N ARG A 755 -16.67 10.18 -52.78
CA ARG A 755 -16.25 9.37 -53.92
C ARG A 755 -17.39 8.44 -54.32
N ASP A 756 -17.83 8.52 -55.57
CA ASP A 756 -18.82 7.59 -56.11
C ASP A 756 -18.20 6.28 -56.60
N THR A 757 -19.04 5.33 -57.04
CA THR A 757 -18.61 4.03 -57.53
C THR A 757 -17.83 4.08 -58.85
N ALA A 758 -17.90 5.18 -59.59
CA ALA A 758 -17.10 5.42 -60.80
C ALA A 758 -15.75 6.08 -60.47
N GLY A 759 -15.49 6.38 -59.19
CA GLY A 759 -14.27 7.01 -58.72
C GLY A 759 -14.28 8.54 -58.80
N LYS A 760 -15.39 9.16 -59.18
CA LYS A 760 -15.54 10.61 -59.25
C LYS A 760 -15.59 11.21 -57.84
N MET A 761 -14.76 12.22 -57.61
CA MET A 761 -14.66 12.95 -56.35
C MET A 761 -15.42 14.29 -56.43
N THR A 762 -16.28 14.54 -55.45
CA THR A 762 -17.02 15.79 -55.32
C THR A 762 -16.85 16.39 -53.92
N TRP A 763 -16.91 17.72 -53.84
CA TRP A 763 -16.95 18.47 -52.59
C TRP A 763 -18.38 18.98 -52.35
N MET A 764 -18.96 18.62 -51.20
CA MET A 764 -20.27 19.08 -50.79
C MET A 764 -20.21 20.47 -50.15
N LEU A 765 -20.89 21.42 -50.77
CA LEU A 765 -21.17 22.75 -50.26
C LEU A 765 -22.54 22.72 -49.58
N SER A 766 -22.59 23.07 -48.30
CA SER A 766 -23.78 22.88 -47.45
C SER A 766 -24.75 24.07 -47.49
N ARG A 767 -24.36 25.21 -48.05
CA ARG A 767 -25.10 26.48 -48.02
C ARG A 767 -25.07 27.21 -49.38
N PRO A 768 -26.11 28.00 -49.74
CA PRO A 768 -27.41 28.12 -49.05
C PRO A 768 -28.30 26.89 -49.24
N ASN A 769 -28.09 26.14 -50.33
CA ASN A 769 -28.65 24.82 -50.57
C ASN A 769 -27.49 23.83 -50.72
N ILE A 770 -27.77 22.53 -50.50
CA ILE A 770 -26.77 21.49 -50.71
C ILE A 770 -26.46 21.40 -52.21
N GLU A 771 -25.19 21.63 -52.55
CA GLU A 771 -24.64 21.50 -53.91
C GLU A 771 -23.35 20.69 -53.82
N GLU A 772 -23.05 19.92 -54.86
CA GLU A 772 -21.78 19.21 -54.99
C GLU A 772 -21.02 19.69 -56.21
N ILE A 773 -19.79 20.17 -56.00
CA ILE A 773 -18.88 20.55 -57.08
C ILE A 773 -17.90 19.42 -57.35
N GLU A 774 -17.58 19.19 -58.62
CA GLU A 774 -16.58 18.19 -59.00
C GLU A 774 -15.17 18.70 -58.70
N ILE A 775 -14.35 17.88 -58.04
CA ILE A 775 -12.97 18.24 -57.63
C ILE A 775 -11.91 17.29 -58.19
N ASN A 776 -12.26 16.53 -59.23
CA ASN A 776 -11.36 15.56 -59.88
C ASN A 776 -10.04 16.19 -60.37
N SER A 777 -10.07 17.47 -60.78
CA SER A 777 -8.87 18.21 -61.22
C SER A 777 -7.83 18.42 -60.11
N PHE A 778 -8.22 18.24 -58.84
CA PHE A 778 -7.37 18.39 -57.66
C PHE A 778 -6.92 17.03 -57.09
N LEU A 779 -7.27 15.92 -57.73
CA LEU A 779 -6.90 14.58 -57.31
C LEU A 779 -5.46 14.24 -57.78
N VAL A 780 -4.65 13.65 -56.90
CA VAL A 780 -3.20 13.38 -57.06
C VAL A 780 -2.84 11.91 -56.80
#